data_AF-D5VJK8-F1
#
_entry.id   AF-D5VJK8-F1
#
_cell.length_a   1.000
_cell.length_b   1.000
_cell.length_c   1.000
_cell.angle_alpha   90.00
_cell.angle_beta   90.00
_cell.angle_gamma   90.00
#
_symmetry.space_group_name_H-M   'P 1'
#
loop_
_entity.id
_entity.type
_entity.pdbx_description
1 polymer ?
#
loop_
_entity_poly.entity_id
_entity_poly.type
_entity_poly.pdbx_seq_one_letter_code
_entity_poly.pdbx_strand_id
1 'polypeptide(L)'
;MITFDTSTLLSYYQARAGLTGAAASGATTSTGKSKAVVPSAPWLSGSTPPASDLVRSALNGRKFVDEGASTTSLKGASPDYAKLFATYQALNTLSALANRAGEKNVTDGEIARLQTTLNKGLGEISNYVQGLSLDQLRLTTGAVMTTDKAKVGVPKANYTYTTDTIYSGQGDDPVPKFQGDVSFDVTVKAFGVTKTVTMDLNDMGSTPRTMSNVVTYMNDKMKAAGYNTAFAVQRTVGQERTVQVAGKPVTLPATGDDFALKVKGDSAEQISFSAPTAAPAVYVTTKSGDPDPDKNTRTEDAVYETTLTKYSTAGTSGGAGAGAPGGKVFTETLQGTISSVRKSVTGADGSIYMLADVATEVEGKLDIDGQVIKGDSDVALLKYDSAGHLLFAQSLGATDNASGLSLAVADDGSIAVAGSVSGRLQGAVTGPLNNGDGTTTTDSFVTRYSANGDEQWTVRRGGLQEDEATALAFGADGVLYVGGRSKADLPGSVGSDPSGGWDAYLSAFATDGNGKPKALFTQKFGSAANDSVSDIVVNGSQVIVGSKEDGKAMLRSFDVAASVVTENITQLNKYGAYESVPVTYTKSATLTAGATRDLGSLKGGELVGLRIDGGQLYVGGYTANNLMSINGAVTAPSGGMDAFVGRMSLDIADNGQDVLTYYGGTGDDTVTGFDVKNGTAWLVGGAGANLDGQVTIGAKDGYVAQVNVGTGAVDWSQRLTGKDGYATPTSVAVSASGASALDLFGLPSGSMAFKQSDRVTTATAARAGDTFQIRTRERGPLTTITIEASDTLETLAEKIKRASGFRAKVETVSDGDNRVLKISPASNTATLEIVAGKGGTDVLTALGLAGGVVRATKTDGGKTVSADGSGQIYGLQLPPELDLTTEAGRKNANIVITRAISQIRTAYRETADAAQGISSDTTKTPGKTDGTVPKYLTDQLANYQAALNRLNGGG
;
A
#
# COMPACT_ATOMS: atom_id res chain seq x y z
N MET A 1 -60.98 79.70 -0.96
CA MET A 1 -60.71 79.63 0.48
C MET A 1 -61.50 78.47 1.04
N ILE A 2 -60.85 77.51 1.68
CA ILE A 2 -61.25 76.82 2.90
C ILE A 2 -59.97 76.14 3.38
N THR A 3 -59.48 76.65 4.49
CA THR A 3 -58.33 76.21 5.27
C THR A 3 -58.72 74.99 6.09
N PHE A 4 -57.89 73.95 6.07
CA PHE A 4 -58.01 72.80 6.96
C PHE A 4 -56.91 72.83 8.02
N ASP A 5 -57.38 72.75 9.27
CA ASP A 5 -56.65 72.73 10.52
C ASP A 5 -55.92 71.40 10.70
N THR A 6 -54.59 71.46 10.81
CA THR A 6 -53.68 70.31 10.86
C THR A 6 -53.44 69.79 12.28
N SER A 7 -54.20 70.25 13.28
CA SER A 7 -54.08 69.82 14.67
C SER A 7 -54.42 68.33 14.91
N THR A 8 -55.09 67.66 13.97
CA THR A 8 -55.38 66.21 14.05
C THR A 8 -54.24 65.32 13.51
N LEU A 9 -53.38 65.84 12.62
CA LEU A 9 -52.21 65.11 12.12
C LEU A 9 -51.04 65.10 13.12
N LEU A 10 -50.96 66.12 13.98
CA LEU A 10 -49.92 66.22 15.01
C LEU A 10 -50.21 65.28 16.19
N SER A 11 -51.47 65.05 16.54
CA SER A 11 -51.88 64.08 17.57
C SER A 11 -51.70 62.62 17.13
N TYR A 12 -51.79 62.33 15.84
CA TYR A 12 -51.51 61.01 15.28
C TYR A 12 -50.00 60.72 15.20
N TYR A 13 -49.17 61.73 14.92
CA TYR A 13 -47.71 61.58 14.92
C TYR A 13 -47.10 61.53 16.33
N GLN A 14 -47.70 62.18 17.33
CA GLN A 14 -47.25 62.13 18.72
C GLN A 14 -47.64 60.83 19.46
N ALA A 15 -48.64 60.09 18.97
CA ALA A 15 -49.01 58.76 19.50
C ALA A 15 -48.16 57.60 18.92
N ARG A 16 -47.38 57.85 17.85
CA ARG A 16 -46.50 56.84 17.21
C ARG A 16 -45.00 57.07 17.47
N ALA A 17 -44.63 58.18 18.10
CA ALA A 17 -43.27 58.55 18.48
C ALA A 17 -43.22 59.03 19.94
N GLY A 18 -43.80 58.23 20.85
CA GLY A 18 -44.23 58.65 22.19
C GLY A 18 -43.28 59.57 22.94
N LEU A 19 -43.83 60.68 23.47
CA LEU A 19 -43.31 61.46 24.59
C LEU A 19 -44.28 62.61 24.97
N THR A 20 -45.14 62.40 25.96
CA THR A 20 -45.46 63.32 27.08
C THR A 20 -46.00 62.41 28.20
N GLY A 21 -45.68 62.52 29.48
CA GLY A 21 -44.88 63.46 30.24
C GLY A 21 -45.39 63.33 31.67
N ALA A 22 -44.65 62.65 32.54
CA ALA A 22 -44.70 62.83 33.99
C ALA A 22 -43.49 62.14 34.62
N ALA A 23 -42.63 62.95 35.20
CA ALA A 23 -41.50 62.52 35.98
C ALA A 23 -41.96 61.81 37.27
N ALA A 24 -41.36 60.67 37.56
CA ALA A 24 -41.01 60.28 38.91
C ALA A 24 -39.66 59.55 38.84
N SER A 25 -38.68 60.17 39.49
CA SER A 25 -37.28 59.76 39.59
C SER A 25 -37.13 58.34 40.15
N GLY A 26 -36.49 57.46 39.37
CA GLY A 26 -35.93 56.20 39.82
C GLY A 26 -34.77 55.83 38.92
N ALA A 27 -33.55 56.19 39.33
CA ALA A 27 -32.34 55.87 38.60
C ALA A 27 -32.20 54.35 38.44
N THR A 28 -32.28 53.86 37.21
CA THR A 28 -31.63 52.61 36.81
C THR A 28 -30.65 52.95 35.70
N THR A 29 -29.38 52.87 36.05
CA THR A 29 -28.23 52.95 35.17
C THR A 29 -28.29 51.82 34.15
N SER A 30 -28.86 52.07 32.96
CA SER A 30 -28.60 51.23 31.80
C SER A 30 -27.16 51.50 31.34
N THR A 31 -26.23 50.64 31.72
CA THR A 31 -24.89 50.60 31.14
C THR A 31 -25.01 50.25 29.66
N GLY A 32 -25.13 51.28 28.81
CA GLY A 32 -24.99 51.12 27.37
C GLY A 32 -23.60 50.57 27.08
N LYS A 33 -23.50 49.30 26.68
CA LYS A 33 -22.27 48.75 26.09
C LYS A 33 -21.98 49.58 24.83
N SER A 34 -20.83 50.23 24.78
CA SER A 34 -20.32 50.84 23.55
C SER A 34 -20.32 49.80 22.43
N LYS A 35 -20.82 50.16 21.23
CA LYS A 35 -20.72 49.28 20.05
C LYS A 35 -19.25 48.98 19.81
N ALA A 36 -18.89 47.70 19.73
CA ALA A 36 -17.52 47.29 19.45
C ALA A 36 -17.11 47.75 18.05
N VAL A 37 -15.87 48.20 17.91
CA VAL A 37 -15.33 48.69 16.63
C VAL A 37 -14.92 47.48 15.77
N VAL A 38 -15.51 47.37 14.58
CA VAL A 38 -15.20 46.32 13.61
C VAL A 38 -14.40 46.93 12.45
N PRO A 39 -13.16 46.48 12.19
CA PRO A 39 -12.40 46.92 11.03
C PRO A 39 -13.09 46.58 9.70
N SER A 40 -12.74 47.26 8.61
CA SER A 40 -13.19 46.85 7.27
C SER A 40 -12.58 45.50 6.91
N ALA A 41 -13.38 44.63 6.30
CA ALA A 41 -12.90 43.32 5.87
C ALA A 41 -11.74 43.49 4.87
N PRO A 42 -10.59 42.83 5.10
CA PRO A 42 -9.35 43.15 4.40
C PRO A 42 -9.38 42.88 2.88
N TRP A 43 -10.25 41.99 2.42
CA TRP A 43 -10.44 41.69 0.99
C TRP A 43 -11.34 42.70 0.27
N LEU A 44 -11.92 43.68 0.96
CA LEU A 44 -12.70 44.76 0.36
C LEU A 44 -11.86 46.00 0.03
N SER A 45 -10.66 46.12 0.59
CA SER A 45 -9.82 47.34 0.53
C SER A 45 -9.04 47.51 -0.79
N GLY A 46 -9.14 46.57 -1.74
CA GLY A 46 -8.42 46.62 -3.02
C GLY A 46 -6.88 46.56 -2.93
N SER A 47 -6.32 46.33 -1.73
CA SER A 47 -4.90 46.44 -1.40
C SER A 47 -4.14 45.11 -1.37
N THR A 48 -4.67 44.05 -1.97
CA THR A 48 -3.93 42.77 -2.05
C THR A 48 -2.85 42.89 -3.13
N PRO A 49 -1.56 42.63 -2.82
CA PRO A 49 -0.49 42.66 -3.83
C PRO A 49 -0.81 41.71 -5.01
N PRO A 50 -0.36 42.03 -6.23
CA PRO A 50 -0.46 41.12 -7.38
C PRO A 50 0.10 39.73 -7.06
N ALA A 51 -0.51 38.68 -7.61
CA ALA A 51 -0.09 37.29 -7.35
C ALA A 51 1.40 37.05 -7.66
N SER A 52 1.92 37.68 -8.73
CA SER A 52 3.34 37.64 -9.10
C SER A 52 4.27 38.17 -8.00
N ASP A 53 3.85 39.21 -7.29
CA ASP A 53 4.65 39.83 -6.22
C ASP A 53 4.63 38.95 -4.96
N LEU A 54 3.50 38.29 -4.68
CA LEU A 54 3.39 37.31 -3.60
C LEU A 54 4.29 36.10 -3.84
N VAL A 55 4.27 35.54 -5.06
CA VAL A 55 5.14 34.42 -5.46
C VAL A 55 6.61 34.82 -5.33
N ARG A 56 7.00 35.99 -5.89
CA ARG A 56 8.37 36.48 -5.82
C ARG A 56 8.83 36.73 -4.38
N SER A 57 7.95 37.31 -3.55
CA SER A 57 8.23 37.57 -2.13
C SER A 57 8.44 36.26 -1.34
N ALA A 58 7.61 35.25 -1.60
CA ALA A 58 7.71 33.93 -0.96
C ALA A 58 8.98 33.18 -1.39
N LEU A 59 9.28 33.16 -2.70
CA LEU A 59 10.50 32.54 -3.25
C LEU A 59 11.79 33.22 -2.73
N ASN A 60 11.73 34.52 -2.45
CA ASN A 60 12.83 35.26 -1.82
C ASN A 60 12.93 35.03 -0.29
N GLY A 61 12.14 34.10 0.26
CA GLY A 61 12.26 33.66 1.64
C GLY A 61 11.57 34.56 2.67
N ARG A 62 10.68 35.49 2.27
CA ARG A 62 9.87 36.25 3.24
C ARG A 62 8.96 35.32 4.04
N LYS A 63 8.66 35.71 5.28
CA LYS A 63 7.68 35.03 6.14
C LYS A 63 6.29 35.10 5.50
N PHE A 64 5.54 34.02 5.62
CA PHE A 64 4.15 33.95 5.14
C PHE A 64 3.20 34.66 6.09
N VAL A 65 3.45 34.57 7.40
CA VAL A 65 2.62 35.16 8.44
C VAL A 65 3.28 36.44 8.95
N ASP A 66 2.60 37.57 8.79
CA ASP A 66 3.02 38.88 9.29
C ASP A 66 1.84 39.62 9.94
N GLU A 67 1.79 39.63 11.28
CA GLU A 67 0.80 40.39 12.04
C GLU A 67 1.00 41.91 11.90
N GLY A 68 2.22 42.37 11.59
CA GLY A 68 2.59 43.78 11.48
C GLY A 68 2.24 44.41 10.13
N ALA A 69 1.91 43.61 9.12
CA ALA A 69 1.48 44.08 7.79
C ALA A 69 0.13 44.82 7.81
N SER A 70 -0.61 44.77 8.92
CA SER A 70 -1.89 45.47 9.12
C SER A 70 -1.75 46.62 10.11
N THR A 71 -1.64 47.84 9.60
CA THR A 71 -1.64 49.06 10.43
C THR A 71 -3.06 49.56 10.73
N THR A 72 -4.09 48.71 10.63
CA THR A 72 -5.47 49.11 10.95
C THR A 72 -5.71 49.10 12.47
N SER A 73 -4.92 49.88 13.22
CA SER A 73 -5.11 50.09 14.65
C SER A 73 -6.29 51.03 14.89
N LEU A 74 -7.50 50.57 14.59
CA LEU A 74 -8.71 51.25 15.04
C LEU A 74 -8.80 51.06 16.57
N LYS A 75 -8.67 52.17 17.31
CA LYS A 75 -8.71 52.17 18.78
C LYS A 75 -10.04 51.57 19.25
N GLY A 76 -9.99 50.39 19.89
CA GLY A 76 -11.17 49.65 20.37
C GLY A 76 -11.60 48.44 19.53
N ALA A 77 -10.90 48.10 18.44
CA ALA A 77 -11.09 46.85 17.72
C ALA A 77 -10.38 45.68 18.41
N SER A 78 -10.96 44.47 18.32
CA SER A 78 -10.34 43.26 18.87
C SER A 78 -9.00 42.95 18.17
N PRO A 79 -7.94 42.57 18.91
CA PRO A 79 -6.69 42.05 18.33
C PRO A 79 -6.90 40.82 17.42
N ASP A 80 -8.01 40.10 17.58
CA ASP A 80 -8.35 38.91 16.78
C ASP A 80 -8.43 39.22 15.28
N TYR A 81 -8.86 40.42 14.90
CA TYR A 81 -8.99 40.82 13.49
C TYR A 81 -7.63 40.90 12.78
N ALA A 82 -6.58 41.38 13.46
CA ALA A 82 -5.23 41.43 12.91
C ALA A 82 -4.69 40.01 12.66
N LYS A 83 -4.94 39.10 13.60
CA LYS A 83 -4.52 37.69 13.52
C LYS A 83 -5.24 36.91 12.42
N LEU A 84 -6.56 37.11 12.27
CA LEU A 84 -7.34 36.54 11.16
C LEU A 84 -6.85 37.06 9.80
N PHE A 85 -6.48 38.35 9.74
CA PHE A 85 -5.95 38.93 8.51
C PHE A 85 -4.56 38.40 8.15
N ALA A 86 -3.64 38.28 9.12
CA ALA A 86 -2.33 37.67 8.89
C ALA A 86 -2.47 36.25 8.34
N THR A 87 -3.43 35.47 8.86
CA THR A 87 -3.75 34.13 8.36
C THR A 87 -4.31 34.18 6.93
N TYR A 88 -5.22 35.12 6.64
CA TYR A 88 -5.77 35.33 5.30
C TYR A 88 -4.69 35.69 4.26
N GLN A 89 -3.76 36.59 4.60
CA GLN A 89 -2.65 36.97 3.72
C GLN A 89 -1.71 35.79 3.45
N ALA A 90 -1.37 35.03 4.49
CA ALA A 90 -0.53 33.85 4.34
C ALA A 90 -1.18 32.81 3.40
N LEU A 91 -2.49 32.55 3.54
CA LEU A 91 -3.23 31.65 2.66
C LEU A 91 -3.34 32.18 1.22
N ASN A 92 -3.46 33.49 1.00
CA ASN A 92 -3.41 34.05 -0.35
C ASN A 92 -2.04 33.88 -1.00
N THR A 93 -0.96 33.99 -0.24
CA THR A 93 0.39 33.71 -0.75
C THR A 93 0.52 32.24 -1.16
N LEU A 94 0.00 31.30 -0.37
CA LEU A 94 -0.06 29.89 -0.78
C LEU A 94 -0.91 29.68 -2.04
N SER A 95 -2.06 30.35 -2.14
CA SER A 95 -2.92 30.31 -3.33
C SER A 95 -2.17 30.84 -4.56
N ALA A 96 -1.38 31.91 -4.42
CA ALA A 96 -0.58 32.44 -5.52
C ALA A 96 0.51 31.45 -6.00
N LEU A 97 1.15 30.72 -5.08
CA LEU A 97 2.11 29.66 -5.42
C LEU A 97 1.43 28.50 -6.16
N ALA A 98 0.28 28.02 -5.66
CA ALA A 98 -0.47 26.94 -6.28
C ALA A 98 -1.03 27.33 -7.67
N ASN A 99 -1.46 28.59 -7.84
CA ASN A 99 -1.88 29.11 -9.14
C ASN A 99 -0.70 29.20 -10.13
N ARG A 100 0.47 29.70 -9.69
CA ARG A 100 1.67 29.74 -10.54
C ARG A 100 2.07 28.35 -11.02
N ALA A 101 2.01 27.34 -10.15
CA ALA A 101 2.31 25.97 -10.55
C ALA A 101 1.32 25.43 -11.61
N GLY A 102 0.08 25.91 -11.63
CA GLY A 102 -0.95 25.50 -12.58
C GLY A 102 -0.93 26.22 -13.94
N GLU A 103 -0.02 27.17 -14.15
CA GLU A 103 0.10 27.90 -15.41
C GLU A 103 0.77 27.06 -16.52
N LYS A 104 0.55 27.42 -17.78
CA LYS A 104 1.22 26.78 -18.92
C LYS A 104 2.71 27.16 -18.95
N ASN A 105 3.56 26.21 -19.34
CA ASN A 105 5.02 26.38 -19.51
C ASN A 105 5.83 26.60 -18.21
N VAL A 106 5.37 26.04 -17.09
CA VAL A 106 6.17 25.96 -15.85
C VAL A 106 7.07 24.73 -15.94
N THR A 107 8.37 24.87 -15.70
CA THR A 107 9.32 23.74 -15.78
C THR A 107 9.30 22.92 -14.49
N ASP A 108 9.70 21.65 -14.55
CA ASP A 108 9.77 20.77 -13.36
C ASP A 108 10.67 21.35 -12.27
N GLY A 109 11.78 21.99 -12.68
CA GLY A 109 12.67 22.69 -11.76
C GLY A 109 12.03 23.91 -11.08
N GLU A 110 11.08 24.58 -11.73
CA GLU A 110 10.28 25.64 -11.10
C GLU A 110 9.21 25.05 -10.17
N ILE A 111 8.54 23.97 -10.57
CA ILE A 111 7.57 23.24 -9.74
C ILE A 111 8.21 22.77 -8.43
N ALA A 112 9.41 22.18 -8.48
CA ALA A 112 10.13 21.75 -7.27
C ALA A 112 10.41 22.92 -6.29
N ARG A 113 10.76 24.10 -6.81
CA ARG A 113 10.96 25.31 -5.99
C ARG A 113 9.66 25.83 -5.39
N LEU A 114 8.57 25.82 -6.17
CA LEU A 114 7.24 26.20 -5.69
C LEU A 114 6.75 25.23 -4.61
N GLN A 115 6.94 23.92 -4.79
CA GLN A 115 6.61 22.87 -3.83
C GLN A 115 7.33 23.07 -2.50
N THR A 116 8.65 23.28 -2.55
CA THR A 116 9.47 23.54 -1.36
C THR A 116 8.98 24.77 -0.59
N THR A 117 8.63 25.83 -1.32
CA THR A 117 8.15 27.09 -0.75
C THR A 117 6.74 26.96 -0.17
N LEU A 118 5.86 26.20 -0.84
CA LEU A 118 4.53 25.86 -0.37
C LEU A 118 4.60 25.10 0.96
N ASN A 119 5.43 24.06 1.05
CA ASN A 119 5.63 23.26 2.26
C ASN A 119 6.10 24.12 3.44
N LYS A 120 7.05 25.03 3.20
CA LYS A 120 7.49 26.00 4.21
C LYS A 120 6.34 26.89 4.70
N GLY A 121 5.53 27.41 3.79
CA GLY A 121 4.38 28.26 4.13
C GLY A 121 3.27 27.52 4.86
N LEU A 122 2.96 26.27 4.47
CA LEU A 122 2.02 25.40 5.19
C LEU A 122 2.48 25.16 6.63
N GLY A 123 3.78 24.84 6.82
CA GLY A 123 4.37 24.68 8.15
C GLY A 123 4.30 25.95 9.00
N GLU A 124 4.60 27.11 8.41
CA GLU A 124 4.53 28.40 9.11
C GLU A 124 3.10 28.75 9.55
N ILE A 125 2.12 28.62 8.65
CA ILE A 125 0.70 28.86 8.95
C ILE A 125 0.20 27.87 10.00
N SER A 126 0.57 26.58 9.88
CA SER A 126 0.13 25.56 10.83
C SER A 126 0.64 25.84 12.24
N ASN A 127 1.93 26.15 12.38
CA ASN A 127 2.54 26.51 13.67
C ASN A 127 1.91 27.77 14.26
N TYR A 128 1.66 28.79 13.42
CA TYR A 128 1.00 30.01 13.86
C TYR A 128 -0.42 29.75 14.36
N VAL A 129 -1.26 29.07 13.56
CA VAL A 129 -2.65 28.76 13.93
C VAL A 129 -2.74 27.90 15.19
N GLN A 130 -1.84 26.94 15.37
CA GLN A 130 -1.80 26.11 16.59
C GLN A 130 -1.43 26.90 17.85
N GLY A 131 -0.67 27.98 17.71
CA GLY A 131 -0.26 28.89 18.78
C GLY A 131 -1.18 30.10 18.98
N LEU A 132 -2.17 30.31 18.10
CA LEU A 132 -3.05 31.47 18.16
C LEU A 132 -3.84 31.54 19.46
N SER A 133 -3.89 32.75 20.02
CA SER A 133 -4.84 33.12 21.07
C SER A 133 -5.83 34.11 20.53
N LEU A 134 -7.11 33.73 20.53
CA LEU A 134 -8.21 34.58 20.10
C LEU A 134 -9.23 34.68 21.23
N ASP A 135 -9.79 35.87 21.43
CA ASP A 135 -10.69 36.15 22.54
C ASP A 135 -12.15 35.76 22.21
N GLN A 136 -12.54 35.85 20.93
CA GLN A 136 -13.94 35.68 20.50
C GLN A 136 -14.25 34.34 19.82
N LEU A 137 -13.23 33.61 19.35
CA LEU A 137 -13.38 32.36 18.61
C LEU A 137 -12.14 31.48 18.78
N ARG A 138 -12.16 30.26 18.24
CA ARG A 138 -10.96 29.45 18.08
C ARG A 138 -10.78 29.03 16.63
N LEU A 139 -9.53 28.99 16.19
CA LEU A 139 -9.13 28.50 14.88
C LEU A 139 -8.36 27.19 15.03
N THR A 140 -8.58 26.24 14.14
CA THR A 140 -7.76 25.03 14.01
C THR A 140 -7.41 24.80 12.56
N THR A 141 -6.25 24.19 12.30
CA THR A 141 -5.82 23.85 10.95
C THR A 141 -6.66 22.71 10.37
N GLY A 142 -7.09 21.77 11.21
CA GLY A 142 -7.88 20.60 10.80
C GLY A 142 -9.38 20.85 10.65
N ALA A 143 -10.15 19.77 10.57
CA ALA A 143 -11.61 19.82 10.51
C ALA A 143 -12.24 20.08 11.90
N VAL A 144 -13.51 20.50 11.94
CA VAL A 144 -14.31 20.53 13.17
C VAL A 144 -15.41 19.48 13.02
N MET A 145 -15.46 18.53 13.94
CA MET A 145 -16.24 17.31 13.82
C MET A 145 -16.96 16.97 15.13
N THR A 146 -18.10 16.28 15.05
CA THR A 146 -18.74 15.69 16.23
C THR A 146 -18.16 14.33 16.58
N THR A 147 -17.71 13.59 15.57
CA THR A 147 -16.98 12.33 15.66
C THR A 147 -15.96 12.25 14.53
N ASP A 148 -14.81 11.67 14.78
CA ASP A 148 -13.84 11.28 13.75
C ASP A 148 -13.94 9.78 13.54
N LYS A 149 -14.42 9.35 12.37
CA LYS A 149 -14.56 7.94 11.98
C LYS A 149 -13.50 7.65 10.92
N ALA A 150 -12.61 6.73 11.22
CA ALA A 150 -11.59 6.26 10.30
C ALA A 150 -12.20 5.72 9.01
N LYS A 151 -11.57 6.03 7.88
CA LYS A 151 -11.93 5.51 6.55
C LYS A 151 -11.17 4.25 6.15
N VAL A 152 -10.05 3.99 6.80
CA VAL A 152 -9.22 2.79 6.61
C VAL A 152 -9.43 1.90 7.83
N GLY A 153 -9.51 0.58 7.64
CA GLY A 153 -9.89 -0.34 8.68
C GLY A 153 -9.18 -1.68 8.61
N VAL A 154 -9.40 -2.47 9.65
CA VAL A 154 -8.93 -3.86 9.74
C VAL A 154 -10.03 -4.78 9.18
N PRO A 155 -9.71 -5.66 8.23
CA PRO A 155 -10.65 -6.63 7.67
C PRO A 155 -11.31 -7.49 8.76
N LYS A 156 -12.61 -7.75 8.58
CA LYS A 156 -13.31 -8.74 9.39
C LYS A 156 -12.88 -10.14 8.97
N ALA A 157 -12.93 -11.08 9.91
CA ALA A 157 -12.83 -12.48 9.55
C ALA A 157 -13.96 -12.84 8.57
N ASN A 158 -13.58 -13.33 7.38
CA ASN A 158 -14.50 -13.75 6.34
C ASN A 158 -14.34 -15.25 6.13
N TYR A 159 -15.36 -16.00 6.51
CA TYR A 159 -15.39 -17.46 6.40
C TYR A 159 -16.06 -17.91 5.09
N THR A 160 -15.97 -17.10 4.03
CA THR A 160 -16.50 -17.46 2.73
C THR A 160 -15.42 -17.40 1.66
N TYR A 161 -15.43 -18.39 0.78
CA TYR A 161 -14.56 -18.47 -0.39
C TYR A 161 -15.45 -18.69 -1.60
N THR A 162 -15.30 -17.89 -2.65
CA THR A 162 -16.06 -18.06 -3.90
C THR A 162 -15.05 -18.24 -5.01
N THR A 163 -15.14 -19.36 -5.72
CA THR A 163 -14.25 -19.70 -6.83
C THR A 163 -14.56 -18.82 -8.03
N ASP A 164 -13.70 -18.88 -9.04
CA ASP A 164 -14.06 -18.36 -10.36
C ASP A 164 -15.18 -19.18 -10.99
N THR A 165 -15.66 -18.72 -12.15
CA THR A 165 -16.69 -19.44 -12.91
C THR A 165 -16.18 -20.82 -13.32
N ILE A 166 -16.83 -21.87 -12.81
CA ILE A 166 -16.52 -23.26 -13.13
C ILE A 166 -17.21 -23.66 -14.43
N TYR A 167 -18.44 -23.20 -14.64
CA TYR A 167 -19.28 -23.58 -15.77
C TYR A 167 -20.20 -22.44 -16.22
N SER A 168 -20.37 -22.29 -17.54
CA SER A 168 -21.35 -21.39 -18.16
C SER A 168 -22.32 -22.22 -19.01
N GLY A 169 -23.62 -22.17 -18.71
CA GLY A 169 -24.62 -23.01 -19.38
C GLY A 169 -25.98 -23.06 -18.69
N GLN A 170 -26.72 -24.17 -18.81
CA GLN A 170 -27.95 -24.40 -18.03
C GLN A 170 -27.61 -25.07 -16.69
N GLY A 171 -28.42 -24.81 -15.66
CA GLY A 171 -28.14 -25.28 -14.30
C GLY A 171 -28.26 -26.80 -14.10
N ASP A 172 -28.96 -27.48 -15.01
CA ASP A 172 -29.17 -28.93 -15.05
C ASP A 172 -28.21 -29.65 -16.01
N ASP A 173 -27.34 -28.92 -16.70
CA ASP A 173 -26.33 -29.52 -17.57
C ASP A 173 -25.24 -30.22 -16.75
N PRO A 174 -24.80 -31.43 -17.16
CA PRO A 174 -23.59 -32.04 -16.62
C PRO A 174 -22.38 -31.15 -16.88
N VAL A 175 -21.59 -30.88 -15.84
CA VAL A 175 -20.41 -30.03 -15.96
C VAL A 175 -19.26 -30.85 -16.55
N PRO A 176 -18.65 -30.44 -17.68
CA PRO A 176 -17.56 -31.19 -18.30
C PRO A 176 -16.36 -31.40 -17.37
N LYS A 177 -16.01 -30.39 -16.56
CA LYS A 177 -14.92 -30.44 -15.58
C LYS A 177 -15.13 -31.47 -14.45
N PHE A 178 -16.36 -31.93 -14.23
CA PHE A 178 -16.67 -32.94 -13.20
C PHE A 178 -16.73 -34.37 -13.75
N GLN A 179 -16.49 -34.58 -15.05
CA GLN A 179 -16.52 -35.90 -15.66
C GLN A 179 -15.19 -36.64 -15.50
N GLY A 180 -15.23 -37.97 -15.43
CA GLY A 180 -14.05 -38.82 -15.22
C GLY A 180 -13.70 -39.02 -13.75
N ASP A 181 -12.46 -39.41 -13.46
CA ASP A 181 -11.98 -39.66 -12.10
C ASP A 181 -11.61 -38.35 -11.41
N VAL A 182 -12.57 -37.77 -10.69
CA VAL A 182 -12.43 -36.50 -9.98
C VAL A 182 -12.54 -36.75 -8.48
N SER A 183 -11.44 -36.59 -7.76
CA SER A 183 -11.39 -36.78 -6.32
C SER A 183 -10.43 -35.81 -5.64
N PHE A 184 -10.83 -35.32 -4.46
CA PHE A 184 -9.99 -34.50 -3.59
C PHE A 184 -10.41 -34.70 -2.13
N ASP A 185 -9.53 -34.30 -1.21
CA ASP A 185 -9.73 -34.40 0.23
C ASP A 185 -10.01 -33.04 0.86
N VAL A 186 -10.95 -33.01 1.79
CA VAL A 186 -11.23 -31.88 2.68
C VAL A 186 -10.81 -32.28 4.09
N THR A 187 -9.71 -31.71 4.57
CA THR A 187 -9.27 -31.90 5.95
C THR A 187 -9.82 -30.79 6.82
N VAL A 188 -10.60 -31.17 7.85
CA VAL A 188 -11.20 -30.22 8.79
C VAL A 188 -10.64 -30.47 10.19
N LYS A 189 -10.06 -29.42 10.77
CA LYS A 189 -9.63 -29.37 12.16
C LYS A 189 -10.63 -28.56 12.97
N ALA A 190 -11.28 -29.21 13.94
CA ALA A 190 -12.24 -28.59 14.85
C ALA A 190 -11.96 -29.04 16.29
N PHE A 191 -11.92 -28.11 17.24
CA PHE A 191 -11.65 -28.39 18.66
C PHE A 191 -10.40 -29.26 18.92
N GLY A 192 -9.36 -29.09 18.09
CA GLY A 192 -8.11 -29.86 18.19
C GLY A 192 -8.14 -31.25 17.53
N VAL A 193 -9.29 -31.72 17.06
CA VAL A 193 -9.44 -32.98 16.32
C VAL A 193 -9.40 -32.70 14.82
N THR A 194 -8.59 -33.46 14.09
CA THR A 194 -8.49 -33.35 12.63
C THR A 194 -9.09 -34.61 11.99
N LYS A 195 -9.98 -34.44 11.00
CA LYS A 195 -10.43 -35.54 10.15
C LYS A 195 -10.39 -35.13 8.68
N THR A 196 -10.22 -36.11 7.81
CA THR A 196 -10.23 -35.94 6.36
C THR A 196 -11.50 -36.55 5.79
N VAL A 197 -12.18 -35.79 4.93
CA VAL A 197 -13.38 -36.19 4.20
C VAL A 197 -13.02 -36.22 2.71
N THR A 198 -13.01 -37.42 2.14
CA THR A 198 -12.73 -37.59 0.70
C THR A 198 -13.98 -37.34 -0.13
N MET A 199 -13.83 -36.46 -1.12
CA MET A 199 -14.82 -36.06 -2.11
C MET A 199 -14.53 -36.78 -3.44
N ASP A 200 -14.91 -38.06 -3.53
CA ASP A 200 -14.77 -38.84 -4.77
C ASP A 200 -16.08 -38.76 -5.57
N LEU A 201 -16.07 -38.13 -6.75
CA LEU A 201 -17.29 -38.00 -7.57
C LEU A 201 -17.74 -39.33 -8.20
N ASN A 202 -16.92 -40.39 -8.17
CA ASN A 202 -17.34 -41.73 -8.59
C ASN A 202 -18.41 -42.32 -7.67
N ASP A 203 -18.46 -41.91 -6.40
CA ASP A 203 -19.51 -42.30 -5.45
C ASP A 203 -20.92 -41.83 -5.87
N MET A 204 -21.02 -40.86 -6.79
CA MET A 204 -22.31 -40.38 -7.30
C MET A 204 -22.99 -41.35 -8.27
N GLY A 205 -22.29 -42.39 -8.74
CA GLY A 205 -22.82 -43.42 -9.65
C GLY A 205 -23.42 -42.82 -10.92
N SER A 206 -24.67 -43.16 -11.23
CA SER A 206 -25.39 -42.65 -12.41
C SER A 206 -26.02 -41.27 -12.23
N THR A 207 -25.84 -40.64 -11.06
CA THR A 207 -26.39 -39.30 -10.80
C THR A 207 -25.67 -38.28 -11.70
N PRO A 208 -26.39 -37.47 -12.50
CA PRO A 208 -25.76 -36.47 -13.35
C PRO A 208 -24.92 -35.49 -12.53
N ARG A 209 -23.65 -35.30 -12.90
CA ARG A 209 -22.71 -34.41 -12.19
C ARG A 209 -22.90 -32.94 -12.62
N THR A 210 -24.07 -32.40 -12.28
CA THR A 210 -24.40 -30.97 -12.40
C THR A 210 -23.82 -30.18 -11.22
N MET A 211 -23.73 -28.86 -11.32
CA MET A 211 -23.30 -28.00 -10.19
C MET A 211 -24.10 -28.27 -8.92
N SER A 212 -25.43 -28.37 -9.04
CA SER A 212 -26.32 -28.60 -7.90
C SER A 212 -26.13 -29.99 -7.27
N ASN A 213 -26.04 -31.05 -8.09
CA ASN A 213 -25.90 -32.41 -7.57
C ASN A 213 -24.55 -32.63 -6.89
N VAL A 214 -23.47 -32.06 -7.43
CA VAL A 214 -22.13 -32.15 -6.83
C VAL A 214 -22.07 -31.40 -5.50
N VAL A 215 -22.67 -30.19 -5.42
CA VAL A 215 -22.78 -29.45 -4.16
C VAL A 215 -23.59 -30.21 -3.10
N THR A 216 -24.70 -30.83 -3.49
CA THR A 216 -25.49 -31.68 -2.57
C THR A 216 -24.65 -32.86 -2.06
N TYR A 217 -23.96 -33.57 -2.94
CA TYR A 217 -23.07 -34.68 -2.57
C TYR A 217 -21.99 -34.26 -1.56
N MET A 218 -21.29 -33.14 -1.81
CA MET A 218 -20.26 -32.64 -0.89
C MET A 218 -20.84 -32.27 0.48
N ASN A 219 -22.00 -31.61 0.51
CA ASN A 219 -22.68 -31.27 1.75
C ASN A 219 -23.13 -32.49 2.55
N ASP A 220 -23.63 -33.53 1.88
CA ASP A 220 -24.02 -34.78 2.53
C ASP A 220 -22.81 -35.47 3.19
N LYS A 221 -21.64 -35.47 2.52
CA LYS A 221 -20.38 -35.98 3.07
C LYS A 221 -19.91 -35.17 4.28
N MET A 222 -19.91 -33.84 4.19
CA MET A 222 -19.53 -32.95 5.30
C MET A 222 -20.44 -33.13 6.52
N LYS A 223 -21.76 -33.21 6.28
CA LYS A 223 -22.75 -33.43 7.34
C LYS A 223 -22.59 -34.80 7.99
N ALA A 224 -22.33 -35.85 7.21
CA ALA A 224 -22.06 -37.19 7.73
C ALA A 224 -20.78 -37.23 8.59
N ALA A 225 -19.78 -36.40 8.27
CA ALA A 225 -18.56 -36.24 9.06
C ALA A 225 -18.75 -35.39 10.33
N GLY A 226 -19.87 -34.67 10.44
CA GLY A 226 -20.25 -33.86 11.60
C GLY A 226 -19.75 -32.42 11.58
N TYR A 227 -19.50 -31.86 10.39
CA TYR A 227 -18.98 -30.50 10.23
C TYR A 227 -20.06 -29.50 9.76
N ASN A 228 -19.86 -28.23 10.12
CA ASN A 228 -20.73 -27.11 9.77
C ASN A 228 -20.37 -26.50 8.41
N THR A 229 -19.12 -26.65 7.97
CA THR A 229 -18.68 -26.22 6.64
C THR A 229 -19.63 -26.74 5.56
N ALA A 230 -20.08 -25.82 4.72
CA ALA A 230 -21.02 -26.13 3.64
C ALA A 230 -20.57 -25.54 2.30
N PHE A 231 -20.98 -26.19 1.24
CA PHE A 231 -20.79 -25.77 -0.15
C PHE A 231 -22.11 -25.22 -0.71
N ALA A 232 -22.02 -24.26 -1.62
CA ALA A 232 -23.16 -23.66 -2.30
C ALA A 232 -22.83 -23.35 -3.75
N VAL A 233 -23.84 -23.34 -4.61
CA VAL A 233 -23.73 -22.83 -5.98
C VAL A 233 -23.87 -21.31 -5.94
N GLN A 234 -22.88 -20.60 -6.48
CA GLN A 234 -22.96 -19.16 -6.74
C GLN A 234 -23.32 -18.96 -8.21
N ARG A 235 -24.58 -18.58 -8.47
CA ARG A 235 -25.10 -18.32 -9.83
C ARG A 235 -25.03 -16.84 -10.15
N THR A 236 -24.49 -16.50 -11.31
CA THR A 236 -24.53 -15.17 -11.91
C THR A 236 -25.36 -15.24 -13.18
N VAL A 237 -26.41 -14.41 -13.26
CA VAL A 237 -27.33 -14.44 -14.41
C VAL A 237 -26.61 -13.94 -15.65
N GLY A 238 -26.65 -14.72 -16.72
CA GLY A 238 -26.06 -14.36 -18.01
C GLY A 238 -26.60 -13.02 -18.51
N GLN A 239 -25.70 -12.10 -18.86
CA GLN A 239 -26.05 -10.83 -19.49
C GLN A 239 -25.68 -10.85 -20.97
N GLU A 240 -26.39 -10.05 -21.76
CA GLU A 240 -25.98 -9.75 -23.14
C GLU A 240 -24.56 -9.15 -23.12
N ARG A 241 -23.70 -9.60 -24.04
CA ARG A 241 -22.29 -9.19 -24.10
C ARG A 241 -22.10 -8.30 -25.31
N THR A 242 -21.44 -7.15 -25.18
CA THR A 242 -21.12 -6.30 -26.34
C THR A 242 -19.66 -6.52 -26.72
N VAL A 243 -19.41 -7.02 -27.93
CA VAL A 243 -18.06 -7.15 -28.49
C VAL A 243 -17.82 -6.07 -29.55
N GLN A 244 -16.60 -5.55 -29.60
CA GLN A 244 -16.20 -4.60 -30.64
C GLN A 244 -15.70 -5.38 -31.85
N VAL A 245 -16.42 -5.30 -32.97
CA VAL A 245 -15.97 -5.85 -34.26
C VAL A 245 -15.70 -4.67 -35.19
N ALA A 246 -14.44 -4.47 -35.57
CA ALA A 246 -13.99 -3.32 -36.36
C ALA A 246 -14.41 -1.95 -35.78
N GLY A 247 -14.34 -1.81 -34.45
CA GLY A 247 -14.67 -0.57 -33.74
C GLY A 247 -16.18 -0.26 -33.62
N LYS A 248 -17.05 -1.23 -33.95
CA LYS A 248 -18.50 -1.12 -33.74
C LYS A 248 -18.97 -2.12 -32.67
N PRO A 249 -19.80 -1.67 -31.71
CA PRO A 249 -20.39 -2.57 -30.71
C PRO A 249 -21.40 -3.51 -31.36
N VAL A 250 -21.18 -4.81 -31.22
CA VAL A 250 -22.10 -5.88 -31.61
C VAL A 250 -22.57 -6.57 -30.34
N THR A 251 -23.87 -6.54 -30.08
CA THR A 251 -24.49 -7.24 -28.95
C THR A 251 -24.65 -8.72 -29.28
N LEU A 252 -23.98 -9.55 -28.50
CA LEU A 252 -24.14 -11.00 -28.46
C LEU A 252 -25.19 -11.35 -27.40
N PRO A 253 -26.05 -12.35 -27.67
CA PRO A 253 -27.02 -12.82 -26.69
C PRO A 253 -26.33 -13.35 -25.43
N ALA A 254 -27.05 -13.35 -24.31
CA ALA A 254 -26.58 -13.94 -23.06
C ALA A 254 -26.21 -15.41 -23.26
N THR A 255 -25.00 -15.80 -22.84
CA THR A 255 -24.47 -17.16 -22.99
C THR A 255 -24.75 -18.00 -21.75
N GLY A 256 -26.01 -18.36 -21.49
CA GLY A 256 -26.38 -19.11 -20.28
C GLY A 256 -26.00 -18.40 -18.97
N ASP A 257 -26.25 -19.03 -17.82
CA ASP A 257 -25.80 -18.50 -16.54
C ASP A 257 -24.39 -18.98 -16.21
N ASP A 258 -23.65 -18.18 -15.45
CA ASP A 258 -22.35 -18.54 -14.92
C ASP A 258 -22.51 -19.16 -13.52
N PHE A 259 -21.83 -20.26 -13.28
CA PHE A 259 -21.87 -21.00 -12.02
C PHE A 259 -20.48 -21.16 -11.43
N ALA A 260 -20.32 -20.69 -10.19
CA ALA A 260 -19.14 -20.86 -9.35
C ALA A 260 -19.48 -21.68 -8.10
N LEU A 261 -18.44 -22.20 -7.45
CA LEU A 261 -18.57 -22.86 -6.15
C LEU A 261 -18.33 -21.83 -5.04
N LYS A 262 -19.14 -21.89 -3.98
CA LYS A 262 -18.96 -21.10 -2.77
C LYS A 262 -18.79 -22.02 -1.58
N VAL A 263 -17.68 -21.88 -0.87
CA VAL A 263 -17.43 -22.51 0.42
C VAL A 263 -17.85 -21.55 1.53
N LYS A 264 -18.63 -22.05 2.49
CA LYS A 264 -19.06 -21.37 3.71
C LYS A 264 -18.44 -22.11 4.88
N GLY A 265 -17.31 -21.61 5.37
CA GLY A 265 -16.63 -22.13 6.55
C GLY A 265 -17.29 -21.69 7.87
N ASP A 266 -16.72 -22.16 8.96
CA ASP A 266 -17.15 -21.88 10.34
C ASP A 266 -15.95 -21.35 11.15
N SER A 267 -16.20 -20.48 12.13
CA SER A 267 -15.12 -19.90 12.95
C SER A 267 -14.43 -20.90 13.89
N ALA A 268 -15.03 -22.06 14.14
CA ALA A 268 -14.47 -23.15 14.92
C ALA A 268 -13.77 -24.23 14.06
N GLU A 269 -13.82 -24.09 12.72
CA GLU A 269 -13.30 -25.08 11.77
C GLU A 269 -12.16 -24.48 10.93
N GLN A 270 -11.00 -25.14 10.93
CA GLN A 270 -9.94 -24.86 9.96
C GLN A 270 -10.01 -25.90 8.84
N ILE A 271 -10.09 -25.44 7.59
CA ILE A 271 -10.27 -26.30 6.42
C ILE A 271 -8.99 -26.26 5.58
N SER A 272 -8.57 -27.42 5.09
CA SER A 272 -7.49 -27.57 4.13
C SER A 272 -7.93 -28.49 3.00
N PHE A 273 -7.54 -28.17 1.77
CA PHE A 273 -7.80 -29.00 0.60
C PHE A 273 -6.51 -29.64 0.10
N SER A 274 -6.62 -30.90 -0.33
CA SER A 274 -5.54 -31.62 -1.00
C SER A 274 -6.12 -32.55 -2.05
N ALA A 275 -5.33 -32.89 -3.07
CA ALA A 275 -5.71 -33.93 -4.02
C ALA A 275 -4.86 -35.19 -3.80
N PRO A 276 -5.43 -36.40 -3.98
CA PRO A 276 -4.68 -37.65 -3.84
C PRO A 276 -3.60 -37.81 -4.91
N THR A 277 -3.77 -37.16 -6.06
CA THR A 277 -2.77 -37.08 -7.13
C THR A 277 -2.52 -35.61 -7.45
N ALA A 278 -1.26 -35.23 -7.45
CA ALA A 278 -0.81 -33.89 -7.78
C ALA A 278 0.48 -33.96 -8.60
N ALA A 279 0.67 -32.98 -9.46
CA ALA A 279 1.88 -32.80 -10.25
C ALA A 279 2.39 -31.36 -10.10
N PRO A 280 3.62 -31.06 -10.54
CA PRO A 280 4.11 -29.70 -10.47
C PRO A 280 3.24 -28.72 -11.29
N ALA A 281 3.11 -27.47 -10.83
CA ALA A 281 2.53 -26.39 -11.63
C ALA A 281 3.44 -25.18 -11.57
N VAL A 282 3.52 -24.46 -12.68
CA VAL A 282 4.31 -23.25 -12.80
C VAL A 282 3.41 -22.02 -12.79
N TYR A 283 3.81 -21.01 -12.04
CA TYR A 283 3.19 -19.71 -11.96
C TYR A 283 4.15 -18.71 -12.58
N VAL A 284 3.69 -18.00 -13.61
CA VAL A 284 4.51 -17.05 -14.38
C VAL A 284 3.87 -15.67 -14.28
N THR A 285 4.68 -14.67 -13.93
CA THR A 285 4.25 -13.28 -14.02
C THR A 285 4.76 -12.66 -15.31
N THR A 286 3.95 -11.82 -15.97
CA THR A 286 4.32 -11.20 -17.25
C THR A 286 3.85 -9.75 -17.31
N LYS A 287 4.78 -8.85 -17.64
CA LYS A 287 4.49 -7.46 -18.01
C LYS A 287 4.34 -7.37 -19.53
N SER A 288 3.23 -6.81 -20.00
CA SER A 288 2.90 -6.71 -21.42
C SER A 288 2.48 -5.29 -21.80
N GLY A 289 2.72 -4.87 -23.04
CA GLY A 289 2.38 -3.54 -23.56
C GLY A 289 3.53 -2.89 -24.34
N ASP A 290 3.19 -2.12 -25.37
CA ASP A 290 4.18 -1.40 -26.18
C ASP A 290 4.79 -0.23 -25.37
N PRO A 291 6.12 -0.17 -25.20
CA PRO A 291 6.77 0.94 -24.52
C PRO A 291 6.74 2.27 -25.30
N ASP A 292 6.44 2.25 -26.61
CA ASP A 292 6.38 3.46 -27.45
C ASP A 292 5.24 3.36 -28.51
N PRO A 293 3.95 3.36 -28.08
CA PRO A 293 2.81 3.18 -28.97
C PRO A 293 2.74 4.21 -30.12
N ASP A 294 3.08 5.48 -29.86
CA ASP A 294 3.03 6.56 -30.85
C ASP A 294 4.35 6.81 -31.60
N LYS A 295 5.41 6.06 -31.27
CA LYS A 295 6.77 6.18 -31.83
C LYS A 295 7.42 7.54 -31.57
N ASN A 296 6.96 8.24 -30.55
CA ASN A 296 7.51 9.51 -30.12
C ASN A 296 8.05 9.34 -28.70
N THR A 297 9.36 9.15 -28.60
CA THR A 297 10.08 8.97 -27.33
C THR A 297 10.02 10.15 -26.34
N ARG A 298 9.27 11.22 -26.67
CA ARG A 298 9.00 12.36 -25.77
C ARG A 298 7.64 12.28 -25.07
N THR A 299 6.78 11.35 -25.46
CA THR A 299 5.47 11.12 -24.87
C THR A 299 5.52 9.86 -24.00
N GLU A 300 4.98 9.94 -22.79
CA GLU A 300 4.82 8.79 -21.89
C GLU A 300 3.39 8.26 -22.04
N ASP A 301 3.12 7.55 -23.14
CA ASP A 301 1.79 7.04 -23.50
C ASP A 301 1.68 5.50 -23.42
N ALA A 302 2.73 4.83 -22.94
CA ALA A 302 2.75 3.38 -22.75
C ALA A 302 1.68 2.91 -21.74
N VAL A 303 0.93 1.89 -22.11
CA VAL A 303 -0.07 1.24 -21.23
C VAL A 303 0.32 -0.21 -21.01
N TYR A 304 0.75 -0.51 -19.79
CA TYR A 304 1.16 -1.86 -19.42
C TYR A 304 0.06 -2.64 -18.71
N GLU A 305 0.11 -3.95 -18.87
CA GLU A 305 -0.66 -4.92 -18.10
C GLU A 305 0.30 -5.92 -17.44
N THR A 306 0.10 -6.18 -16.15
CA THR A 306 0.83 -7.21 -15.42
C THR A 306 -0.11 -8.37 -15.10
N THR A 307 0.28 -9.60 -15.44
CA THR A 307 -0.54 -10.79 -15.23
C THR A 307 0.17 -11.85 -14.40
N LEU A 308 -0.60 -12.68 -13.70
CA LEU A 308 -0.20 -13.96 -13.10
C LEU A 308 -0.89 -15.09 -13.87
N THR A 309 -0.11 -16.00 -14.46
CA THR A 309 -0.65 -17.15 -15.19
C THR A 309 -0.14 -18.45 -14.58
N LYS A 310 -1.05 -19.40 -14.34
CA LYS A 310 -0.72 -20.77 -13.92
C LYS A 310 -0.76 -21.71 -15.12
N TYR A 311 0.28 -22.52 -15.28
CA TYR A 311 0.31 -23.64 -16.23
C TYR A 311 0.47 -24.97 -15.48
N SER A 312 -0.26 -25.99 -15.93
CA SER A 312 -0.15 -27.36 -15.43
C SER A 312 0.98 -28.12 -16.12
N THR A 313 1.59 -29.08 -15.41
CA THR A 313 2.40 -30.14 -16.04
C THR A 313 1.55 -31.31 -16.51
N ALA A 314 2.16 -32.23 -17.27
CA ALA A 314 1.58 -33.51 -17.61
C ALA A 314 1.34 -34.37 -16.36
N GLY A 315 0.24 -35.14 -16.31
CA GLY A 315 0.18 -36.38 -15.54
C GLY A 315 -0.77 -36.45 -14.35
N THR A 316 -1.71 -35.53 -14.18
CA THR A 316 -2.72 -35.62 -13.10
C THR A 316 -4.06 -36.11 -13.62
N SER A 317 -4.49 -37.30 -13.18
CA SER A 317 -5.86 -37.81 -13.38
C SER A 317 -6.87 -36.92 -12.64
N GLY A 318 -7.71 -36.22 -13.40
CA GLY A 318 -8.77 -35.33 -12.90
C GLY A 318 -9.85 -35.05 -13.94
N GLY A 319 -10.04 -35.94 -14.93
CA GLY A 319 -10.94 -35.64 -16.05
C GLY A 319 -10.32 -34.75 -17.16
N ALA A 320 -11.13 -34.34 -18.12
CA ALA A 320 -10.67 -33.64 -19.33
C ALA A 320 -10.09 -32.25 -19.00
N GLY A 321 -8.78 -32.06 -19.19
CA GLY A 321 -8.08 -30.79 -19.00
C GLY A 321 -7.20 -30.70 -17.75
N ALA A 322 -7.31 -31.65 -16.82
CA ALA A 322 -6.36 -31.78 -15.71
C ALA A 322 -5.06 -32.43 -16.19
N GLY A 323 -3.91 -31.81 -15.91
CA GLY A 323 -2.64 -32.49 -16.12
C GLY A 323 -2.20 -32.65 -17.59
N ALA A 324 -2.59 -31.74 -18.50
CA ALA A 324 -1.90 -31.65 -19.80
C ALA A 324 -0.65 -30.76 -19.62
N PRO A 325 0.55 -31.18 -20.08
CA PRO A 325 1.73 -30.32 -20.00
C PRO A 325 1.47 -29.05 -20.80
N GLY A 326 1.59 -27.91 -20.13
CA GLY A 326 1.34 -26.60 -20.72
C GLY A 326 -0.11 -26.15 -20.76
N GLY A 327 -1.03 -26.90 -20.15
CA GLY A 327 -2.41 -26.46 -20.02
C GLY A 327 -2.49 -25.20 -19.16
N LYS A 328 -2.88 -24.07 -19.75
CA LYS A 328 -3.14 -22.83 -19.01
C LYS A 328 -4.36 -23.03 -18.10
N VAL A 329 -4.15 -22.93 -16.79
CA VAL A 329 -5.21 -23.13 -15.77
C VAL A 329 -6.01 -21.84 -15.58
N PHE A 330 -5.32 -20.74 -15.30
CA PHE A 330 -5.90 -19.40 -15.19
C PHE A 330 -4.90 -18.33 -15.61
N THR A 331 -5.40 -17.14 -15.92
CA THR A 331 -4.64 -15.90 -16.03
C THR A 331 -5.39 -14.83 -15.27
N GLU A 332 -4.75 -14.23 -14.26
CA GLU A 332 -5.28 -13.10 -13.51
C GLU A 332 -4.49 -11.84 -13.87
N THR A 333 -5.21 -10.76 -14.21
CA THR A 333 -4.62 -9.43 -14.34
C THR A 333 -4.44 -8.86 -12.94
N LEU A 334 -3.20 -8.53 -12.58
CA LEU A 334 -2.89 -7.94 -11.27
C LEU A 334 -3.48 -6.53 -11.19
N GLN A 335 -3.74 -6.04 -9.97
CA GLN A 335 -4.27 -4.67 -9.77
C GLN A 335 -3.43 -3.65 -10.56
N GLY A 336 -4.08 -2.68 -11.21
CA GLY A 336 -3.41 -1.76 -12.15
C GLY A 336 -2.26 -0.94 -11.54
N THR A 337 -2.23 -0.77 -10.22
CA THR A 337 -1.09 -0.14 -9.51
C THR A 337 0.16 -1.02 -9.53
N ILE A 338 0.07 -2.33 -9.77
CA ILE A 338 1.21 -3.25 -9.90
C ILE A 338 1.81 -3.15 -11.31
N SER A 339 3.00 -2.55 -11.38
CA SER A 339 3.70 -2.24 -12.64
C SER A 339 4.66 -3.34 -13.12
N SER A 340 5.14 -4.20 -12.20
CA SER A 340 6.04 -5.32 -12.47
C SER A 340 6.15 -6.23 -11.24
N VAL A 341 6.50 -7.51 -11.41
CA VAL A 341 6.80 -8.43 -10.30
C VAL A 341 8.29 -8.78 -10.30
N ARG A 342 8.99 -8.53 -9.19
CA ARG A 342 10.44 -8.76 -9.05
C ARG A 342 10.79 -10.22 -8.76
N LYS A 343 10.02 -10.86 -7.89
CA LYS A 343 10.24 -12.25 -7.45
C LYS A 343 8.90 -12.87 -7.06
N SER A 344 8.75 -14.14 -7.36
CA SER A 344 7.65 -14.98 -6.87
C SER A 344 8.21 -16.24 -6.22
N VAL A 345 7.59 -16.71 -5.14
CA VAL A 345 7.98 -17.92 -4.40
C VAL A 345 6.72 -18.69 -3.99
N THR A 346 6.72 -20.01 -4.12
CA THR A 346 5.62 -20.85 -3.61
C THR A 346 5.85 -21.21 -2.14
N GLY A 347 4.82 -21.07 -1.30
CA GLY A 347 4.81 -21.61 0.05
C GLY A 347 4.56 -23.12 0.07
N ALA A 348 4.85 -23.77 1.20
CA ALA A 348 4.56 -25.19 1.41
C ALA A 348 3.06 -25.53 1.37
N ASP A 349 2.19 -24.54 1.59
CA ASP A 349 0.73 -24.63 1.45
C ASP A 349 0.25 -24.49 -0.02
N GLY A 350 1.16 -24.20 -0.95
CA GLY A 350 0.84 -23.94 -2.36
C GLY A 350 0.50 -22.47 -2.67
N SER A 351 0.47 -21.60 -1.66
CA SER A 351 0.30 -20.15 -1.86
C SER A 351 1.44 -19.55 -2.68
N ILE A 352 1.18 -18.45 -3.35
CA ILE A 352 2.16 -17.71 -4.15
C ILE A 352 2.46 -16.38 -3.47
N TYR A 353 3.70 -16.21 -3.02
CA TYR A 353 4.21 -14.96 -2.49
C TYR A 353 4.87 -14.17 -3.61
N MET A 354 4.58 -12.88 -3.73
CA MET A 354 5.14 -12.01 -4.75
C MET A 354 5.67 -10.72 -4.15
N LEU A 355 6.77 -10.23 -4.71
CA LEU A 355 7.31 -8.92 -4.44
C LEU A 355 7.18 -8.08 -5.70
N ALA A 356 6.44 -6.98 -5.64
CA ALA A 356 5.99 -6.27 -6.84
C ALA A 356 6.19 -4.75 -6.75
N ASP A 357 6.57 -4.14 -7.86
CA ASP A 357 6.66 -2.68 -8.00
C ASP A 357 5.29 -2.06 -8.14
N VAL A 358 5.03 -1.01 -7.37
CA VAL A 358 3.75 -0.32 -7.33
C VAL A 358 3.93 1.12 -7.81
N ALA A 359 3.14 1.51 -8.81
CA ALA A 359 3.08 2.87 -9.33
C ALA A 359 2.15 3.74 -8.48
N THR A 360 2.50 5.02 -8.33
CA THR A 360 1.77 5.99 -7.48
C THR A 360 0.33 6.21 -7.90
N GLU A 361 0.05 6.26 -9.20
CA GLU A 361 -1.31 6.46 -9.71
C GLU A 361 -1.50 5.71 -11.03
N VAL A 362 -2.48 4.81 -11.06
CA VAL A 362 -2.95 4.17 -12.30
C VAL A 362 -4.46 4.32 -12.37
N GLU A 363 -4.95 4.99 -13.42
CA GLU A 363 -6.38 5.25 -13.64
C GLU A 363 -7.10 5.93 -12.45
N GLY A 364 -6.40 6.80 -11.71
CA GLY A 364 -6.95 7.49 -10.54
C GLY A 364 -7.01 6.67 -9.26
N LYS A 365 -6.43 5.45 -9.25
CA LYS A 365 -6.25 4.63 -8.05
C LYS A 365 -4.84 4.83 -7.50
N LEU A 366 -4.76 5.04 -6.17
CA LEU A 366 -3.53 5.31 -5.41
C LEU A 366 -3.30 4.23 -4.33
N ASP A 367 -3.96 3.07 -4.45
CA ASP A 367 -3.94 2.03 -3.43
C ASP A 367 -3.68 0.64 -4.00
N ILE A 368 -3.25 -0.25 -3.11
CA ILE A 368 -3.20 -1.68 -3.33
C ILE A 368 -4.04 -2.36 -2.25
N ASP A 369 -5.13 -3.01 -2.66
CA ASP A 369 -6.11 -3.61 -1.74
C ASP A 369 -6.61 -2.62 -0.66
N GLY A 370 -6.84 -1.35 -1.03
CA GLY A 370 -7.27 -0.28 -0.11
C GLY A 370 -6.17 0.31 0.78
N GLN A 371 -4.93 -0.17 0.68
CA GLN A 371 -3.77 0.44 1.35
C GLN A 371 -3.19 1.57 0.49
N VAL A 372 -3.22 2.80 1.01
CA VAL A 372 -2.68 3.98 0.34
C VAL A 372 -1.17 3.84 0.14
N ILE A 373 -0.72 4.06 -1.09
CA ILE A 373 0.69 4.14 -1.50
C ILE A 373 1.26 5.48 -1.01
N LYS A 374 2.41 5.45 -0.32
CA LYS A 374 2.94 6.63 0.40
C LYS A 374 4.11 7.32 -0.32
N GLY A 375 4.80 6.64 -1.24
CA GLY A 375 5.97 7.16 -1.96
C GLY A 375 5.87 7.05 -3.49
N ASP A 376 6.77 7.75 -4.20
CA ASP A 376 6.83 7.84 -5.68
C ASP A 376 7.15 6.52 -6.38
N SER A 377 7.69 5.54 -5.64
CA SER A 377 7.91 4.17 -6.09
C SER A 377 7.91 3.25 -4.86
N ASP A 378 6.76 2.66 -4.58
CA ASP A 378 6.61 1.69 -3.49
C ASP A 378 6.75 0.25 -4.02
N VAL A 379 7.13 -0.66 -3.14
CA VAL A 379 7.06 -2.11 -3.40
C VAL A 379 6.00 -2.71 -2.49
N ALA A 380 5.28 -3.71 -2.99
CA ALA A 380 4.34 -4.49 -2.20
C ALA A 380 4.76 -5.95 -2.08
N LEU A 381 4.58 -6.50 -0.87
CA LEU A 381 4.51 -7.92 -0.63
C LEU A 381 3.06 -8.38 -0.82
N LEU A 382 2.87 -9.39 -1.65
CA LEU A 382 1.56 -9.96 -1.96
C LEU A 382 1.58 -11.45 -1.63
N LYS A 383 0.46 -11.97 -1.13
CA LYS A 383 0.20 -13.41 -1.04
C LYS A 383 -1.07 -13.74 -1.80
N TYR A 384 -0.97 -14.68 -2.71
CA TYR A 384 -2.09 -15.30 -3.40
C TYR A 384 -2.25 -16.74 -2.94
N ASP A 385 -3.45 -17.29 -2.99
CA ASP A 385 -3.62 -18.73 -2.89
C ASP A 385 -3.17 -19.44 -4.18
N SER A 386 -3.21 -20.78 -4.20
CA SER A 386 -2.80 -21.56 -5.38
C SER A 386 -3.81 -21.52 -6.54
N ALA A 387 -4.98 -20.91 -6.33
CA ALA A 387 -6.03 -20.71 -7.34
C ALA A 387 -5.97 -19.31 -7.97
N GLY A 388 -5.10 -18.43 -7.48
CA GLY A 388 -4.89 -17.08 -8.04
C GLY A 388 -5.66 -15.99 -7.33
N HIS A 389 -6.26 -16.24 -6.16
CA HIS A 389 -6.95 -15.20 -5.38
C HIS A 389 -6.01 -14.51 -4.39
N LEU A 390 -6.05 -13.17 -4.36
CA LEU A 390 -5.26 -12.37 -3.44
C LEU A 390 -5.73 -12.59 -1.99
N LEU A 391 -4.82 -13.02 -1.12
CA LEU A 391 -5.06 -13.23 0.30
C LEU A 391 -4.66 -12.03 1.16
N PHE A 392 -3.56 -11.35 0.82
CA PHE A 392 -3.21 -10.05 1.41
C PHE A 392 -2.22 -9.29 0.52
N ALA A 393 -2.20 -7.96 0.70
CA ALA A 393 -1.16 -7.07 0.21
C ALA A 393 -0.56 -6.26 1.37
N GLN A 394 0.73 -5.94 1.29
CA GLN A 394 1.42 -5.07 2.24
C GLN A 394 2.35 -4.13 1.48
N SER A 395 2.12 -2.82 1.58
CA SER A 395 3.09 -1.83 1.07
C SER A 395 4.33 -1.75 1.98
N LEU A 396 5.51 -1.78 1.37
CA LEU A 396 6.82 -1.84 2.01
C LEU A 396 7.60 -0.50 1.94
N GLY A 397 7.04 0.53 1.28
CA GLY A 397 7.74 1.73 0.76
C GLY A 397 8.83 2.36 1.64
N ALA A 398 9.85 2.96 1.02
CA ALA A 398 10.73 3.91 1.72
C ALA A 398 10.19 5.34 1.57
N THR A 399 10.69 6.29 2.35
CA THR A 399 10.26 7.70 2.19
C THR A 399 10.71 8.29 0.83
N ASP A 400 11.75 7.72 0.20
CA ASP A 400 12.32 8.20 -1.07
C ASP A 400 12.35 7.10 -2.16
N ASN A 401 13.20 6.06 -2.03
CA ASN A 401 13.31 4.97 -3.02
C ASN A 401 13.72 3.64 -2.36
N ALA A 402 13.21 2.52 -2.88
CA ALA A 402 13.68 1.17 -2.56
C ALA A 402 14.00 0.38 -3.84
N SER A 403 15.13 -0.32 -3.87
CA SER A 403 15.57 -1.10 -5.05
C SER A 403 16.27 -2.41 -4.66
N GLY A 404 16.58 -3.26 -5.66
CA GLY A 404 17.39 -4.47 -5.46
C GLY A 404 16.71 -5.59 -4.67
N LEU A 405 15.38 -5.71 -4.75
CA LEU A 405 14.66 -6.46 -3.74
C LEU A 405 14.58 -7.99 -3.97
N SER A 406 14.77 -8.75 -2.91
CA SER A 406 14.70 -10.23 -2.85
C SER A 406 13.61 -10.69 -1.88
N LEU A 407 13.11 -11.92 -2.07
CA LEU A 407 12.03 -12.53 -1.29
C LEU A 407 12.39 -13.99 -0.97
N ALA A 408 12.25 -14.38 0.29
CA ALA A 408 12.34 -15.76 0.73
C ALA A 408 11.15 -16.13 1.65
N VAL A 409 10.72 -17.38 1.59
CA VAL A 409 9.65 -17.94 2.42
C VAL A 409 10.16 -19.23 3.05
N ALA A 410 10.02 -19.36 4.38
CA ALA A 410 10.36 -20.58 5.11
C ALA A 410 9.18 -21.58 5.09
N ASP A 411 9.45 -22.83 5.46
CA ASP A 411 8.44 -23.90 5.51
C ASP A 411 7.28 -23.61 6.49
N ASP A 412 7.55 -22.82 7.54
CA ASP A 412 6.53 -22.36 8.50
C ASP A 412 5.69 -21.17 8.00
N GLY A 413 5.97 -20.70 6.78
CA GLY A 413 5.35 -19.53 6.18
C GLY A 413 5.96 -18.19 6.58
N SER A 414 7.01 -18.15 7.42
CA SER A 414 7.77 -16.92 7.69
C SER A 414 8.30 -16.34 6.39
N ILE A 415 8.26 -15.02 6.25
CA ILE A 415 8.64 -14.32 5.03
C ILE A 415 9.82 -13.40 5.35
N ALA A 416 10.76 -13.26 4.42
CA ALA A 416 11.78 -12.22 4.47
C ALA A 416 11.81 -11.45 3.15
N VAL A 417 11.93 -10.13 3.25
CA VAL A 417 12.18 -9.22 2.13
C VAL A 417 13.45 -8.45 2.43
N ALA A 418 14.29 -8.24 1.44
CA ALA A 418 15.50 -7.44 1.56
C ALA A 418 15.74 -6.64 0.29
N GLY A 419 16.50 -5.57 0.39
CA GLY A 419 16.87 -4.71 -0.74
C GLY A 419 17.78 -3.59 -0.27
N SER A 420 17.70 -2.45 -0.94
CA SER A 420 18.37 -1.22 -0.56
C SER A 420 17.37 -0.07 -0.41
N VAL A 421 17.71 0.87 0.46
CA VAL A 421 16.90 2.06 0.76
C VAL A 421 17.78 3.30 0.80
N SER A 422 17.33 4.37 0.14
CA SER A 422 17.84 5.73 0.40
C SER A 422 16.88 6.46 1.35
N GLY A 423 17.43 7.23 2.28
CA GLY A 423 16.65 8.00 3.24
C GLY A 423 16.10 7.19 4.42
N ARG A 424 14.99 7.64 5.01
CA ARG A 424 14.46 7.05 6.26
C ARG A 424 13.69 5.75 6.03
N LEU A 425 13.95 4.74 6.86
CA LEU A 425 13.18 3.50 6.99
C LEU A 425 12.60 3.39 8.40
N GLN A 426 11.32 3.76 8.55
CA GLN A 426 10.65 3.85 9.86
C GLN A 426 10.54 2.47 10.53
N GLY A 427 10.76 2.41 11.85
CA GLY A 427 10.64 1.17 12.64
C GLY A 427 11.85 0.23 12.54
N ALA A 428 12.82 0.52 11.66
CA ALA A 428 14.03 -0.27 11.50
C ALA A 428 14.97 -0.16 12.71
N VAL A 429 15.61 -1.28 13.06
CA VAL A 429 16.81 -1.27 13.89
C VAL A 429 17.98 -0.80 13.02
N THR A 430 18.45 0.41 13.29
CA THR A 430 19.54 1.07 12.54
C THR A 430 20.91 0.59 12.99
N GLY A 431 21.80 0.35 12.02
CA GLY A 431 23.21 0.06 12.23
C GLY A 431 24.06 1.31 12.54
N PRO A 432 25.29 1.13 13.03
CA PRO A 432 26.14 2.24 13.49
C PRO A 432 26.72 3.10 12.36
N LEU A 433 26.76 2.60 11.11
CA LEU A 433 27.39 3.28 9.96
C LEU A 433 26.37 3.70 8.89
N ASN A 434 25.07 3.59 9.18
CA ASN A 434 24.02 3.87 8.20
C ASN A 434 24.02 5.33 7.74
N ASN A 435 23.68 5.53 6.47
CA ASN A 435 23.58 6.85 5.86
C ASN A 435 22.37 7.63 6.43
N GLY A 436 22.48 8.97 6.45
CA GLY A 436 21.43 9.83 7.00
C GLY A 436 20.14 9.85 6.17
N ASP A 437 19.03 10.23 6.81
CA ASP A 437 17.67 10.22 6.23
C ASP A 437 17.48 11.12 4.99
N GLY A 438 18.40 12.06 4.70
CA GLY A 438 18.33 12.96 3.54
C GLY A 438 19.38 12.68 2.47
N THR A 439 19.99 11.48 2.48
CA THR A 439 21.04 11.08 1.54
C THR A 439 20.47 10.24 0.40
N THR A 440 21.08 10.31 -0.79
CA THR A 440 20.78 9.44 -1.92
C THR A 440 21.62 8.15 -1.92
N THR A 441 22.53 8.02 -0.96
CA THR A 441 23.34 6.81 -0.76
C THR A 441 22.45 5.73 -0.17
N THR A 442 22.50 4.54 -0.74
CA THR A 442 21.65 3.42 -0.31
C THR A 442 22.30 2.61 0.79
N ASP A 443 21.50 2.18 1.76
CA ASP A 443 21.87 1.14 2.71
C ASP A 443 21.02 -0.11 2.46
N SER A 444 21.59 -1.29 2.71
CA SER A 444 20.85 -2.54 2.70
C SER A 444 19.84 -2.59 3.85
N PHE A 445 18.73 -3.26 3.60
CA PHE A 445 17.77 -3.57 4.65
C PHE A 445 17.23 -4.99 4.49
N VAL A 446 16.71 -5.52 5.60
CA VAL A 446 15.99 -6.78 5.64
C VAL A 446 14.83 -6.68 6.62
N THR A 447 13.67 -7.15 6.20
CA THR A 447 12.46 -7.20 7.00
C THR A 447 11.93 -8.63 7.05
N ARG A 448 11.58 -9.10 8.25
CA ARG A 448 10.94 -10.39 8.46
C ARG A 448 9.46 -10.21 8.79
N TYR A 449 8.61 -10.99 8.14
CA TYR A 449 7.17 -11.05 8.39
C TYR A 449 6.74 -12.44 8.88
N SER A 450 5.62 -12.50 9.59
CA SER A 450 4.92 -13.76 9.90
C SER A 450 4.21 -14.31 8.66
N ALA A 451 3.72 -15.55 8.74
CA ALA A 451 2.89 -16.16 7.70
C ALA A 451 1.59 -15.39 7.39
N ASN A 452 1.13 -14.54 8.31
CA ASN A 452 -0.05 -13.69 8.15
C ASN A 452 0.30 -12.29 7.57
N GLY A 453 1.57 -12.03 7.24
CA GLY A 453 2.03 -10.73 6.78
C GLY A 453 2.32 -9.72 7.91
N ASP A 454 2.41 -10.16 9.17
CA ASP A 454 2.76 -9.26 10.27
C ASP A 454 4.25 -8.98 10.31
N GLU A 455 4.66 -7.71 10.19
CA GLU A 455 6.07 -7.33 10.38
C GLU A 455 6.53 -7.72 11.80
N GLN A 456 7.60 -8.52 11.86
CA GLN A 456 8.23 -8.93 13.12
C GLN A 456 9.35 -7.96 13.48
N TRP A 457 10.21 -7.68 12.50
CA TRP A 457 11.30 -6.72 12.64
C TRP A 457 11.81 -6.29 11.28
N THR A 458 12.36 -5.08 11.24
CA THR A 458 13.15 -4.54 10.14
C THR A 458 14.54 -4.18 10.64
N VAL A 459 15.57 -4.49 9.87
CA VAL A 459 16.95 -4.07 10.11
C VAL A 459 17.42 -3.27 8.91
N ARG A 460 18.03 -2.11 9.16
CA ARG A 460 18.81 -1.38 8.17
C ARG A 460 20.28 -1.51 8.52
N ARG A 461 21.10 -1.96 7.58
CA ARG A 461 22.55 -2.08 7.71
C ARG A 461 23.18 -1.29 6.58
N GLY A 462 24.00 -0.32 6.92
CA GLY A 462 24.77 0.46 5.96
C GLY A 462 26.26 0.33 6.18
N GLY A 463 27.03 0.45 5.10
CA GLY A 463 28.45 0.79 5.11
C GLY A 463 28.66 2.32 5.04
N LEU A 464 29.92 2.75 4.98
CA LEU A 464 30.24 4.18 4.74
C LEU A 464 29.91 4.64 3.30
N GLN A 465 29.57 3.71 2.42
CA GLN A 465 29.20 3.91 1.02
C GLN A 465 28.01 3.01 0.69
N GLU A 466 27.59 2.99 -0.58
CA GLU A 466 26.43 2.22 -1.03
C GLU A 466 26.55 0.72 -0.73
N ASP A 467 25.45 0.14 -0.24
CA ASP A 467 25.26 -1.30 -0.09
C ASP A 467 23.83 -1.75 -0.40
N GLU A 468 23.69 -3.01 -0.82
CA GLU A 468 22.44 -3.60 -1.29
C GLU A 468 22.37 -5.09 -0.89
N ALA A 469 21.20 -5.53 -0.40
CA ALA A 469 20.92 -6.95 -0.20
C ALA A 469 20.14 -7.51 -1.39
N THR A 470 20.66 -8.53 -2.06
CA THR A 470 20.13 -9.07 -3.34
C THR A 470 19.65 -10.52 -3.25
N ALA A 471 20.00 -11.25 -2.20
CA ALA A 471 19.63 -12.65 -2.03
C ALA A 471 19.22 -12.98 -0.59
N LEU A 472 18.28 -13.90 -0.44
CA LEU A 472 17.77 -14.36 0.86
C LEU A 472 17.56 -15.86 0.86
N ALA A 473 17.86 -16.51 1.98
CA ALA A 473 17.49 -17.89 2.24
C ALA A 473 17.28 -18.15 3.73
N PHE A 474 16.29 -18.95 4.07
CA PHE A 474 16.10 -19.44 5.44
C PHE A 474 16.82 -20.78 5.63
N GLY A 475 17.47 -20.94 6.78
CA GLY A 475 17.82 -22.25 7.33
C GLY A 475 16.63 -22.89 8.03
N ALA A 476 16.65 -24.22 8.16
CA ALA A 476 15.62 -24.98 8.87
C ALA A 476 15.54 -24.64 10.38
N ASP A 477 16.59 -24.02 10.92
CA ASP A 477 16.68 -23.48 12.28
C ASP A 477 16.07 -22.06 12.42
N GLY A 478 15.52 -21.51 11.34
CA GLY A 478 14.92 -20.18 11.30
C GLY A 478 15.93 -19.03 11.19
N VAL A 479 17.22 -19.32 11.03
CA VAL A 479 18.26 -18.33 10.71
C VAL A 479 18.02 -17.83 9.29
N LEU A 480 18.07 -16.51 9.12
CA LEU A 480 17.94 -15.86 7.81
C LEU A 480 19.33 -15.49 7.29
N TYR A 481 19.70 -16.03 6.15
CA TYR A 481 20.91 -15.69 5.42
C TYR A 481 20.60 -14.60 4.38
N VAL A 482 21.46 -13.60 4.32
CA VAL A 482 21.31 -12.42 3.47
C VAL A 482 22.58 -12.25 2.65
N GLY A 483 22.45 -12.32 1.34
CA GLY A 483 23.52 -12.06 0.39
C GLY A 483 23.35 -10.68 -0.24
N GLY A 484 24.45 -10.04 -0.57
CA GLY A 484 24.40 -8.71 -1.17
C GLY A 484 25.74 -8.25 -1.68
N ARG A 485 25.85 -6.95 -1.91
CA ARG A 485 27.09 -6.27 -2.28
C ARG A 485 27.25 -4.94 -1.55
N SER A 486 28.50 -4.52 -1.33
CA SER A 486 28.82 -3.23 -0.71
C SER A 486 30.05 -2.59 -1.33
N LYS A 487 30.10 -1.26 -1.40
CA LYS A 487 31.29 -0.49 -1.83
C LYS A 487 32.27 -0.19 -0.69
N ALA A 488 31.89 -0.55 0.53
CA ALA A 488 32.69 -0.37 1.74
C ALA A 488 32.43 -1.50 2.73
N ASP A 489 33.26 -1.60 3.77
CA ASP A 489 33.09 -2.58 4.83
C ASP A 489 31.78 -2.35 5.61
N LEU A 490 31.02 -3.43 5.78
CA LEU A 490 29.85 -3.45 6.63
C LEU A 490 30.25 -3.63 8.10
N PRO A 491 29.45 -3.14 9.08
CA PRO A 491 29.77 -3.29 10.49
C PRO A 491 29.93 -4.75 10.92
N GLY A 492 31.09 -5.08 11.47
CA GLY A 492 31.41 -6.44 11.93
C GLY A 492 31.73 -7.42 10.80
N SER A 493 31.95 -6.93 9.57
CA SER A 493 32.42 -7.76 8.46
C SER A 493 33.83 -8.27 8.71
N VAL A 494 34.06 -9.51 8.28
CA VAL A 494 35.37 -10.16 8.20
C VAL A 494 35.59 -10.67 6.77
N GLY A 495 36.85 -10.89 6.39
CA GLY A 495 37.22 -11.31 5.03
C GLY A 495 38.32 -10.45 4.43
N SER A 496 38.76 -10.81 3.22
CA SER A 496 39.75 -10.04 2.46
C SER A 496 39.07 -9.02 1.55
N ASP A 497 39.59 -7.80 1.53
CA ASP A 497 39.25 -6.73 0.60
C ASP A 497 40.16 -6.79 -0.63
N PRO A 498 39.67 -7.26 -1.78
CA PRO A 498 40.36 -7.03 -3.04
C PRO A 498 40.10 -5.58 -3.47
N SER A 499 40.76 -4.61 -2.83
CA SER A 499 40.56 -3.16 -3.00
C SER A 499 40.00 -2.69 -4.36
N GLY A 500 38.75 -2.21 -4.37
CA GLY A 500 38.11 -1.43 -5.45
C GLY A 500 36.83 -2.04 -6.03
N GLY A 501 35.73 -1.27 -6.08
CA GLY A 501 34.47 -1.69 -6.71
C GLY A 501 33.37 -2.10 -5.73
N TRP A 502 32.42 -2.90 -6.20
CA TRP A 502 31.40 -3.57 -5.37
C TRP A 502 31.92 -4.94 -4.91
N ASP A 503 31.97 -5.20 -3.59
CA ASP A 503 32.32 -6.51 -3.02
C ASP A 503 31.06 -7.30 -2.67
N ALA A 504 31.08 -8.62 -2.83
CA ALA A 504 30.00 -9.49 -2.37
C ALA A 504 30.07 -9.75 -0.85
N TYR A 505 28.92 -9.91 -0.20
CA TYR A 505 28.86 -10.31 1.21
C TYR A 505 27.76 -11.34 1.51
N LEU A 506 27.96 -12.07 2.62
CA LEU A 506 27.00 -12.96 3.26
C LEU A 506 26.85 -12.57 4.74
N SER A 507 25.63 -12.25 5.17
CA SER A 507 25.26 -12.01 6.56
C SER A 507 24.24 -13.05 7.04
N ALA A 508 24.15 -13.24 8.35
CA ALA A 508 23.10 -14.05 8.96
C ALA A 508 22.41 -13.31 10.11
N PHE A 509 21.10 -13.50 10.23
CA PHE A 509 20.25 -12.90 11.25
C PHE A 509 19.38 -13.95 11.93
N ALA A 510 19.17 -13.79 13.23
CA ALA A 510 18.19 -14.55 13.99
C ALA A 510 17.24 -13.60 14.73
N THR A 511 16.11 -14.13 15.17
CA THR A 511 15.24 -13.47 16.14
C THR A 511 15.73 -13.82 17.55
N ASP A 512 16.02 -12.83 18.39
CA ASP A 512 16.41 -13.05 19.78
C ASP A 512 15.22 -13.42 20.68
N GLY A 513 15.49 -13.75 21.95
CA GLY A 513 14.44 -14.14 22.89
C GLY A 513 13.36 -13.07 23.15
N ASN A 514 13.58 -11.81 22.77
CA ASN A 514 12.61 -10.71 22.88
C ASN A 514 11.89 -10.41 21.56
N GLY A 515 12.08 -11.23 20.52
CA GLY A 515 11.49 -10.98 19.20
C GLY A 515 12.25 -9.96 18.37
N LYS A 516 13.44 -9.52 18.77
CA LYS A 516 14.23 -8.49 18.07
C LYS A 516 15.27 -9.13 17.14
N PRO A 517 15.71 -8.43 16.08
CA PRO A 517 16.71 -8.97 15.19
C PRO A 517 18.09 -8.98 15.83
N LYS A 518 18.83 -10.07 15.63
CA LYS A 518 20.22 -10.25 16.03
C LYS A 518 21.05 -10.64 14.82
N ALA A 519 21.99 -9.77 14.43
CA ALA A 519 23.03 -10.14 13.49
C ALA A 519 23.98 -11.17 14.14
N LEU A 520 24.25 -12.27 13.43
CA LEU A 520 25.11 -13.36 13.87
C LEU A 520 26.53 -13.19 13.31
N PHE A 521 26.66 -12.93 12.01
CA PHE A 521 27.93 -12.64 11.34
C PHE A 521 27.71 -11.85 10.05
N THR A 522 28.80 -11.28 9.52
CA THR A 522 28.92 -10.76 8.16
C THR A 522 30.28 -11.16 7.60
N GLN A 523 30.31 -11.78 6.42
CA GLN A 523 31.50 -12.23 5.71
C GLN A 523 31.52 -11.59 4.34
N LYS A 524 32.61 -10.91 3.98
CA LYS A 524 32.83 -10.40 2.61
C LYS A 524 33.75 -11.31 1.80
N PHE A 525 33.59 -11.29 0.48
CA PHE A 525 34.37 -12.07 -0.47
C PHE A 525 34.21 -11.51 -1.89
N GLY A 526 35.08 -11.93 -2.80
CA GLY A 526 35.02 -11.50 -4.20
C GLY A 526 36.39 -11.39 -4.85
N SER A 527 36.45 -10.53 -5.87
CA SER A 527 37.55 -10.16 -6.73
C SER A 527 37.76 -8.63 -6.69
N ALA A 528 38.82 -8.11 -7.32
CA ALA A 528 39.06 -6.66 -7.33
C ALA A 528 38.17 -5.87 -8.31
N ALA A 529 37.12 -6.52 -8.83
CA ALA A 529 36.17 -5.96 -9.79
C ALA A 529 34.81 -5.78 -9.10
N ASN A 530 33.76 -5.52 -9.88
CA ASN A 530 32.40 -5.50 -9.33
C ASN A 530 31.87 -6.93 -9.18
N ASP A 531 31.56 -7.29 -7.95
CA ASP A 531 30.97 -8.56 -7.57
C ASP A 531 29.56 -8.38 -7.00
N SER A 532 28.79 -9.46 -7.06
CA SER A 532 27.44 -9.49 -6.50
C SER A 532 27.02 -10.91 -6.16
N VAL A 533 26.17 -11.06 -5.14
CA VAL A 533 25.47 -12.32 -4.87
C VAL A 533 24.20 -12.39 -5.73
N SER A 534 24.04 -13.50 -6.45
CA SER A 534 22.86 -13.79 -7.27
C SER A 534 21.78 -14.54 -6.49
N ASP A 535 22.15 -15.58 -5.74
CA ASP A 535 21.20 -16.39 -4.96
C ASP A 535 21.90 -17.18 -3.84
N ILE A 536 21.11 -17.66 -2.87
CA ILE A 536 21.59 -18.48 -1.75
C ILE A 536 20.68 -19.70 -1.60
N VAL A 537 21.28 -20.86 -1.35
CA VAL A 537 20.56 -22.07 -0.90
C VAL A 537 21.19 -22.63 0.37
N VAL A 538 20.36 -23.25 1.21
CA VAL A 538 20.77 -23.80 2.51
C VAL A 538 20.38 -25.26 2.58
N ASN A 539 21.30 -26.11 3.03
CA ASN A 539 21.07 -27.52 3.31
C ASN A 539 21.70 -27.90 4.65
N GLY A 540 20.86 -28.02 5.70
CA GLY A 540 21.35 -28.19 7.06
C GLY A 540 22.21 -27.00 7.50
N SER A 541 23.46 -27.26 7.92
CA SER A 541 24.44 -26.22 8.25
C SER A 541 25.16 -25.62 7.03
N GLN A 542 25.06 -26.27 5.87
CA GLN A 542 25.75 -25.83 4.66
C GLN A 542 24.96 -24.70 3.99
N VAL A 543 25.64 -23.58 3.73
CA VAL A 543 25.13 -22.46 2.94
C VAL A 543 25.93 -22.40 1.65
N ILE A 544 25.26 -22.45 0.50
CA ILE A 544 25.88 -22.29 -0.82
C ILE A 544 25.41 -20.96 -1.40
N VAL A 545 26.38 -20.14 -1.79
CA VAL A 545 26.18 -18.82 -2.38
C VAL A 545 26.61 -18.88 -3.84
N GLY A 546 25.72 -18.41 -4.72
CA GLY A 546 26.01 -18.16 -6.13
C GLY A 546 26.30 -16.68 -6.33
N SER A 547 27.43 -16.35 -6.94
CA SER A 547 27.86 -14.98 -7.17
C SER A 547 28.29 -14.76 -8.63
N LYS A 548 28.18 -13.51 -9.06
CA LYS A 548 28.88 -13.01 -10.24
C LYS A 548 30.12 -12.26 -9.78
N GLU A 549 31.29 -12.76 -10.14
CA GLU A 549 32.58 -12.18 -9.76
C GLU A 549 33.41 -11.94 -11.02
N ASP A 550 33.78 -10.68 -11.31
CA ASP A 550 34.45 -10.28 -12.56
C ASP A 550 33.82 -10.87 -13.85
N GLY A 551 32.48 -10.88 -13.90
CA GLY A 551 31.72 -11.43 -15.04
C GLY A 551 31.72 -12.96 -15.16
N LYS A 552 32.20 -13.69 -14.14
CA LYS A 552 32.13 -15.14 -14.03
C LYS A 552 31.07 -15.60 -13.06
N ALA A 553 30.48 -16.77 -13.31
CA ALA A 553 29.62 -17.42 -12.33
C ALA A 553 30.47 -18.20 -11.33
N MET A 554 30.31 -17.90 -10.04
CA MET A 554 31.06 -18.51 -8.94
C MET A 554 30.11 -19.18 -7.95
N LEU A 555 30.55 -20.29 -7.37
CA LEU A 555 29.91 -20.92 -6.22
C LEU A 555 30.85 -20.91 -5.03
N ARG A 556 30.32 -20.60 -3.84
CA ARG A 556 31.03 -20.66 -2.57
C ARG A 556 30.17 -21.39 -1.55
N SER A 557 30.76 -22.33 -0.83
CA SER A 557 30.09 -23.02 0.27
C SER A 557 30.64 -22.53 1.61
N PHE A 558 29.78 -22.51 2.61
CA PHE A 558 30.10 -22.20 3.99
C PHE A 558 29.40 -23.20 4.90
N ASP A 559 30.01 -23.53 6.04
CA ASP A 559 29.37 -24.28 7.10
C ASP A 559 29.06 -23.35 8.28
N VAL A 560 27.80 -23.37 8.74
CA VAL A 560 27.29 -22.50 9.79
C VAL A 560 26.82 -23.33 10.97
N ALA A 561 27.54 -23.20 12.09
CA ALA A 561 27.16 -23.84 13.35
C ALA A 561 26.41 -22.83 14.23
N ALA A 562 25.09 -22.97 14.31
CA ALA A 562 24.22 -22.16 15.16
C ALA A 562 24.20 -22.66 16.61
N SER A 563 24.17 -21.74 17.57
CA SER A 563 24.01 -22.00 18.99
C SER A 563 22.60 -21.61 19.42
N VAL A 564 21.75 -22.63 19.63
CA VAL A 564 20.36 -22.47 20.06
C VAL A 564 20.28 -22.64 21.58
N VAL A 565 19.65 -21.69 22.27
CA VAL A 565 19.45 -21.72 23.73
C VAL A 565 17.97 -21.62 24.06
N THR A 566 17.59 -22.06 25.26
CA THR A 566 16.28 -21.78 25.85
C THR A 566 16.49 -21.00 27.14
N GLU A 567 15.97 -19.78 27.21
CA GLU A 567 16.12 -18.89 28.35
C GLU A 567 14.74 -18.35 28.76
N ASN A 568 14.54 -18.08 30.04
CA ASN A 568 13.30 -17.48 30.54
C ASN A 568 13.33 -15.97 30.28
N ILE A 569 12.38 -15.49 29.47
CA ILE A 569 12.25 -14.08 29.09
C ILE A 569 11.02 -13.50 29.79
N THR A 570 11.20 -12.38 30.48
CA THR A 570 10.11 -11.62 31.09
C THR A 570 9.45 -10.75 30.03
N GLN A 571 8.20 -11.05 29.71
CA GLN A 571 7.42 -10.34 28.70
C GLN A 571 6.04 -9.94 29.22
N LEU A 572 5.42 -8.94 28.59
CA LEU A 572 4.07 -8.49 28.94
C LEU A 572 3.04 -9.39 28.26
N ASN A 573 2.10 -9.97 29.01
CA ASN A 573 1.01 -10.72 28.42
C ASN A 573 -0.10 -9.79 27.88
N LYS A 574 -1.09 -10.38 27.19
CA LYS A 574 -2.23 -9.65 26.62
C LYS A 574 -3.08 -8.85 27.62
N TYR A 575 -2.89 -9.05 28.92
CA TYR A 575 -3.58 -8.33 30.00
C TYR A 575 -2.71 -7.25 30.65
N GLY A 576 -1.51 -7.00 30.14
CA GLY A 576 -0.59 -6.01 30.71
C GLY A 576 0.14 -6.48 31.96
N ALA A 577 0.22 -7.78 32.23
CA ALA A 577 0.99 -8.34 33.35
C ALA A 577 2.29 -8.98 32.85
N TYR A 578 3.38 -8.79 33.60
CA TYR A 578 4.66 -9.44 33.31
C TYR A 578 4.60 -10.93 33.62
N GLU A 579 5.03 -11.74 32.67
CA GLU A 579 5.12 -13.20 32.76
C GLU A 579 6.50 -13.64 32.31
N SER A 580 7.08 -14.62 32.99
CA SER A 580 8.36 -15.23 32.61
C SER A 580 8.06 -16.47 31.78
N VAL A 581 8.46 -16.45 30.50
CA VAL A 581 8.15 -17.50 29.54
C VAL A 581 9.47 -18.07 28.99
N PRO A 582 9.64 -19.41 28.95
CA PRO A 582 10.80 -19.99 28.28
C PRO A 582 10.72 -19.75 26.78
N VAL A 583 11.75 -19.14 26.20
CA VAL A 583 11.86 -18.86 24.77
C VAL A 583 13.11 -19.54 24.22
N THR A 584 12.93 -20.32 23.16
CA THR A 584 14.03 -20.97 22.42
C THR A 584 14.42 -20.10 21.23
N TYR A 585 15.70 -19.74 21.11
CA TYR A 585 16.19 -18.87 20.04
C TYR A 585 17.67 -19.11 19.70
N THR A 586 18.08 -18.71 18.48
CA THR A 586 19.49 -18.75 18.04
C THR A 586 20.24 -17.54 18.58
N LYS A 587 21.22 -17.78 19.46
CA LYS A 587 21.95 -16.73 20.19
C LYS A 587 23.20 -16.24 19.46
N SER A 588 23.89 -17.16 18.79
CA SER A 588 25.12 -16.91 18.03
C SER A 588 25.29 -17.97 16.94
N ALA A 589 26.12 -17.69 15.94
CA ALA A 589 26.58 -18.70 15.00
C ALA A 589 28.05 -18.49 14.65
N THR A 590 28.75 -19.57 14.32
CA THR A 590 30.12 -19.53 13.77
C THR A 590 30.11 -19.95 12.32
N LEU A 591 30.84 -19.21 11.48
CA LEU A 591 30.96 -19.45 10.04
C LEU A 591 32.34 -20.05 9.72
N THR A 592 32.36 -21.13 8.94
CA THR A 592 33.58 -21.72 8.38
C THR A 592 33.50 -21.71 6.85
N ALA A 593 34.52 -21.19 6.18
CA ALA A 593 34.58 -21.21 4.71
C ALA A 593 34.79 -22.65 4.20
N GLY A 594 34.03 -23.03 3.17
CA GLY A 594 34.13 -24.30 2.45
C GLY A 594 34.81 -24.15 1.10
N ALA A 595 34.38 -24.97 0.13
CA ALA A 595 34.88 -24.95 -1.24
C ALA A 595 34.47 -23.67 -2.01
N THR A 596 35.27 -23.31 -3.02
CA THR A 596 34.95 -22.29 -4.03
C THR A 596 35.11 -22.91 -5.41
N ARG A 597 34.19 -22.63 -6.34
CA ARG A 597 34.18 -23.17 -7.70
C ARG A 597 33.86 -22.11 -8.74
N ASP A 598 34.70 -21.99 -9.76
CA ASP A 598 34.51 -21.15 -10.95
C ASP A 598 33.74 -21.95 -12.01
N LEU A 599 32.55 -21.49 -12.38
CA LEU A 599 31.69 -22.10 -13.41
C LEU A 599 31.93 -21.53 -14.80
N GLY A 600 32.90 -20.61 -14.94
CA GLY A 600 33.28 -19.97 -16.19
C GLY A 600 32.68 -18.57 -16.36
N SER A 601 33.16 -17.88 -17.40
CA SER A 601 32.66 -16.55 -17.77
C SER A 601 31.23 -16.64 -18.30
N LEU A 602 30.39 -15.68 -17.89
CA LEU A 602 29.01 -15.52 -18.39
C LEU A 602 28.95 -14.78 -19.75
N LYS A 603 30.06 -14.16 -20.19
CA LYS A 603 30.16 -13.39 -21.45
C LYS A 603 29.00 -12.41 -21.70
N GLY A 604 28.65 -11.64 -20.67
CA GLY A 604 27.54 -10.67 -20.73
C GLY A 604 26.20 -11.19 -20.22
N GLY A 605 26.09 -12.49 -19.94
CA GLY A 605 24.94 -13.09 -19.29
C GLY A 605 24.92 -12.91 -17.77
N GLU A 606 23.99 -13.63 -17.12
CA GLU A 606 23.75 -13.58 -15.68
C GLU A 606 23.54 -14.97 -15.07
N LEU A 607 23.94 -15.11 -13.81
CA LEU A 607 23.49 -16.18 -12.93
C LEU A 607 22.17 -15.73 -12.28
N VAL A 608 21.08 -16.45 -12.52
CA VAL A 608 19.72 -16.04 -12.12
C VAL A 608 19.30 -16.68 -10.81
N GLY A 609 19.68 -17.94 -10.55
CA GLY A 609 19.24 -18.60 -9.33
C GLY A 609 19.92 -19.94 -9.03
N LEU A 610 19.77 -20.36 -7.77
CA LEU A 610 20.21 -21.64 -7.24
C LEU A 610 19.03 -22.41 -6.65
N ARG A 611 18.95 -23.73 -6.87
CA ARG A 611 17.94 -24.58 -6.23
C ARG A 611 18.54 -25.88 -5.72
N ILE A 612 18.03 -26.37 -4.60
CA ILE A 612 18.31 -27.72 -4.12
C ILE A 612 17.06 -28.55 -4.33
N ASP A 613 17.19 -29.63 -5.10
CA ASP A 613 16.10 -30.57 -5.35
C ASP A 613 16.70 -31.98 -5.46
N GLY A 614 16.05 -32.97 -4.85
CA GLY A 614 16.54 -34.36 -4.84
C GLY A 614 17.97 -34.53 -4.27
N GLY A 615 18.43 -33.63 -3.40
CA GLY A 615 19.79 -33.66 -2.84
C GLY A 615 20.89 -33.18 -3.79
N GLN A 616 20.53 -32.55 -4.91
CA GLN A 616 21.47 -32.00 -5.89
C GLN A 616 21.34 -30.48 -5.98
N LEU A 617 22.44 -29.80 -6.31
CA LEU A 617 22.45 -28.38 -6.59
C LEU A 617 22.13 -28.14 -8.06
N TYR A 618 21.20 -27.24 -8.32
CA TYR A 618 20.90 -26.72 -9.65
C TYR A 618 21.27 -25.25 -9.74
N VAL A 619 21.88 -24.88 -10.86
CA VAL A 619 22.39 -23.53 -11.13
C VAL A 619 21.78 -23.09 -12.46
N GLY A 620 21.00 -22.02 -12.46
CA GLY A 620 20.29 -21.53 -13.64
C GLY A 620 20.68 -20.10 -14.00
N GLY A 621 20.81 -19.83 -15.30
CA GLY A 621 21.12 -18.50 -15.81
C GLY A 621 21.06 -18.44 -17.33
N TYR A 622 21.64 -17.41 -17.91
CA TYR A 622 21.84 -17.31 -19.36
C TYR A 622 23.25 -16.82 -19.66
N THR A 623 23.79 -17.20 -20.80
CA THR A 623 25.18 -16.94 -21.16
C THR A 623 25.38 -16.99 -22.67
N ALA A 624 26.30 -16.17 -23.18
CA ALA A 624 26.85 -16.33 -24.53
C ALA A 624 28.07 -17.28 -24.54
N ASN A 625 28.41 -17.86 -23.39
CA ASN A 625 29.51 -18.81 -23.27
C ASN A 625 29.08 -20.23 -23.62
N ASN A 626 29.61 -20.72 -24.73
CA ASN A 626 29.40 -22.08 -25.22
C ASN A 626 30.19 -23.17 -24.46
N LEU A 627 31.05 -22.77 -23.52
CA LEU A 627 31.89 -23.67 -22.73
C LEU A 627 31.91 -23.20 -21.27
N MET A 628 30.81 -23.40 -20.55
CA MET A 628 30.79 -23.23 -19.09
C MET A 628 31.65 -24.33 -18.44
N SER A 629 32.27 -24.04 -17.30
CA SER A 629 33.09 -24.99 -16.51
C SER A 629 32.23 -25.94 -15.67
N ILE A 630 31.15 -26.44 -16.28
CA ILE A 630 30.24 -27.46 -15.74
C ILE A 630 30.35 -28.65 -16.69
N ASN A 631 30.79 -29.80 -16.18
CA ASN A 631 31.00 -30.97 -17.03
C ASN A 631 29.66 -31.57 -17.50
N GLY A 632 29.73 -32.51 -18.44
CA GLY A 632 28.56 -33.31 -18.82
C GLY A 632 27.50 -32.54 -19.62
N ALA A 633 27.92 -31.70 -20.57
CA ALA A 633 26.97 -31.03 -21.46
C ALA A 633 26.15 -32.05 -22.28
N VAL A 634 24.83 -32.03 -22.12
CA VAL A 634 23.89 -32.93 -22.82
C VAL A 634 23.19 -32.25 -24.00
N THR A 635 23.08 -30.92 -23.98
CA THR A 635 22.65 -30.11 -25.13
C THR A 635 23.70 -29.04 -25.43
N ALA A 636 23.80 -28.66 -26.70
CA ALA A 636 24.67 -27.57 -27.14
C ALA A 636 23.91 -26.23 -27.12
N PRO A 637 24.61 -25.09 -26.96
CA PRO A 637 24.02 -23.78 -27.17
C PRO A 637 23.57 -23.60 -28.63
N SER A 638 22.51 -22.80 -28.83
CA SER A 638 21.87 -22.55 -30.12
C SER A 638 22.39 -21.26 -30.81
N GLY A 639 23.08 -20.38 -30.07
CA GLY A 639 23.72 -19.16 -30.57
C GLY A 639 23.22 -17.91 -29.84
N GLY A 640 23.95 -16.78 -29.95
CA GLY A 640 23.62 -15.59 -29.16
C GLY A 640 23.81 -15.82 -27.66
N MET A 641 22.92 -15.29 -26.83
CA MET A 641 22.73 -15.73 -25.44
C MET A 641 21.73 -16.88 -25.37
N ASP A 642 22.08 -17.94 -24.63
CA ASP A 642 21.19 -19.06 -24.36
C ASP A 642 20.99 -19.22 -22.85
N ALA A 643 19.82 -19.73 -22.44
CA ALA A 643 19.62 -20.21 -21.08
C ALA A 643 20.54 -21.42 -20.82
N PHE A 644 21.07 -21.53 -19.61
CA PHE A 644 21.78 -22.73 -19.16
C PHE A 644 21.25 -23.19 -17.81
N VAL A 645 21.26 -24.51 -17.61
CA VAL A 645 21.01 -25.14 -16.32
C VAL A 645 22.08 -26.19 -16.06
N GLY A 646 22.84 -25.98 -14.98
CA GLY A 646 23.76 -26.96 -14.44
C GLY A 646 23.12 -27.75 -13.29
N ARG A 647 23.38 -29.05 -13.22
CA ARG A 647 23.05 -29.91 -12.08
C ARG A 647 24.33 -30.55 -11.56
N MET A 648 24.58 -30.46 -10.26
CA MET A 648 25.84 -30.91 -9.63
C MET A 648 25.64 -31.37 -8.19
N SER A 649 26.72 -31.85 -7.58
CA SER A 649 26.78 -32.24 -6.16
C SER A 649 26.63 -31.03 -5.24
N LEU A 650 26.09 -31.26 -4.03
CA LEU A 650 26.13 -30.27 -2.93
C LEU A 650 27.54 -30.10 -2.35
N ASP A 651 28.41 -31.11 -2.52
CA ASP A 651 29.84 -30.87 -2.43
C ASP A 651 30.30 -30.24 -3.75
N ILE A 652 30.31 -28.91 -3.78
CA ILE A 652 30.62 -28.15 -4.99
C ILE A 652 32.06 -28.33 -5.47
N ALA A 653 32.94 -29.03 -4.72
CA ALA A 653 34.25 -29.42 -5.23
C ALA A 653 34.19 -30.67 -6.13
N ASP A 654 33.17 -31.51 -5.98
CA ASP A 654 32.95 -32.69 -6.82
C ASP A 654 32.28 -32.30 -8.14
N ASN A 655 32.92 -32.69 -9.25
CA ASN A 655 32.46 -32.43 -10.61
C ASN A 655 32.23 -33.72 -11.42
N GLY A 656 32.27 -34.88 -10.76
CA GLY A 656 32.19 -36.19 -11.41
C GLY A 656 30.80 -36.55 -11.91
N GLN A 657 29.75 -35.86 -11.44
CA GLN A 657 28.34 -36.10 -11.79
C GLN A 657 27.64 -34.86 -12.33
N ASP A 658 28.41 -33.85 -12.76
CA ASP A 658 27.82 -32.65 -13.33
C ASP A 658 27.08 -32.97 -14.63
N VAL A 659 26.00 -32.23 -14.85
CA VAL A 659 25.29 -32.17 -16.12
C VAL A 659 25.03 -30.72 -16.47
N LEU A 660 25.17 -30.36 -17.74
CA LEU A 660 24.88 -29.04 -18.26
C LEU A 660 23.90 -29.14 -19.44
N THR A 661 22.82 -28.36 -19.38
CA THR A 661 21.85 -28.24 -20.46
C THR A 661 21.72 -26.78 -20.86
N TYR A 662 21.79 -26.50 -22.16
CA TYR A 662 21.39 -25.24 -22.76
C TYR A 662 19.97 -25.31 -23.33
N TYR A 663 19.25 -24.19 -23.29
CA TYR A 663 17.95 -23.99 -23.92
C TYR A 663 17.91 -22.59 -24.55
N GLY A 664 17.58 -22.52 -25.84
CA GLY A 664 17.55 -21.27 -26.58
C GLY A 664 17.45 -21.48 -28.09
N GLY A 665 17.33 -20.40 -28.83
CA GLY A 665 17.26 -20.31 -30.27
C GLY A 665 18.50 -19.65 -30.88
N THR A 666 18.35 -19.13 -32.09
CA THR A 666 19.46 -18.49 -32.83
C THR A 666 19.69 -17.02 -32.45
N GLY A 667 18.84 -16.44 -31.60
CA GLY A 667 18.94 -15.06 -31.12
C GLY A 667 19.23 -15.01 -29.62
N ASP A 668 19.21 -13.82 -29.03
CA ASP A 668 19.45 -13.68 -27.59
C ASP A 668 18.22 -14.10 -26.78
N ASP A 669 18.33 -15.23 -26.08
CA ASP A 669 17.38 -15.75 -25.12
C ASP A 669 17.87 -15.47 -23.69
N THR A 670 17.10 -14.66 -22.96
CA THR A 670 17.43 -14.30 -21.57
C THR A 670 16.65 -15.17 -20.59
N VAL A 671 17.09 -15.20 -19.34
CA VAL A 671 16.34 -15.83 -18.23
C VAL A 671 16.10 -14.76 -17.18
N THR A 672 14.83 -14.51 -16.86
CA THR A 672 14.40 -13.62 -15.77
C THR A 672 13.92 -14.40 -14.55
N GLY A 673 13.55 -15.67 -14.74
CA GLY A 673 13.14 -16.55 -13.64
C GLY A 673 13.59 -17.99 -13.85
N PHE A 674 14.01 -18.63 -12.76
CA PHE A 674 14.46 -20.00 -12.70
C PHE A 674 13.92 -20.70 -11.44
N ASP A 675 13.41 -21.91 -11.59
CA ASP A 675 13.05 -22.78 -10.47
C ASP A 675 13.19 -24.26 -10.84
N VAL A 676 13.29 -25.15 -9.84
CA VAL A 676 13.44 -26.59 -10.05
C VAL A 676 12.56 -27.36 -9.08
N LYS A 677 11.80 -28.33 -9.60
CA LYS A 677 11.04 -29.29 -8.81
C LYS A 677 11.09 -30.67 -9.47
N ASN A 678 11.31 -31.71 -8.67
CA ASN A 678 11.34 -33.10 -9.12
C ASN A 678 12.33 -33.31 -10.29
N GLY A 679 13.53 -32.74 -10.19
CA GLY A 679 14.60 -32.83 -11.17
C GLY A 679 14.38 -32.09 -12.49
N THR A 680 13.28 -31.33 -12.61
CA THR A 680 12.91 -30.60 -13.81
C THR A 680 13.06 -29.09 -13.59
N ALA A 681 13.77 -28.43 -14.50
CA ALA A 681 13.98 -26.99 -14.47
C ALA A 681 12.88 -26.25 -15.24
N TRP A 682 12.47 -25.12 -14.68
CA TRP A 682 11.52 -24.19 -15.26
C TRP A 682 12.22 -22.86 -15.51
N LEU A 683 12.18 -22.42 -16.76
CA LEU A 683 12.83 -21.21 -17.23
C LEU A 683 11.79 -20.27 -17.80
N VAL A 684 11.89 -18.99 -17.45
CA VAL A 684 11.14 -17.92 -18.12
C VAL A 684 12.10 -16.78 -18.46
N GLY A 685 11.82 -16.07 -19.55
CA GLY A 685 12.59 -14.91 -19.95
C GLY A 685 12.20 -14.38 -21.33
N GLY A 686 13.03 -13.50 -21.88
CA GLY A 686 12.84 -12.96 -23.22
C GLY A 686 13.23 -13.96 -24.30
N ALA A 687 12.40 -14.13 -25.32
CA ALA A 687 12.60 -15.06 -26.41
C ALA A 687 13.26 -14.39 -27.62
N GLY A 688 14.40 -14.92 -28.03
CA GLY A 688 15.10 -14.60 -29.27
C GLY A 688 14.42 -15.23 -30.50
N ALA A 689 15.19 -15.33 -31.58
CA ALA A 689 14.69 -15.87 -32.86
C ALA A 689 14.74 -17.41 -32.89
N ASN A 690 13.67 -18.04 -33.38
CA ASN A 690 13.57 -19.50 -33.58
C ASN A 690 13.77 -20.35 -32.31
N LEU A 691 13.24 -19.88 -31.17
CA LEU A 691 13.32 -20.57 -29.88
C LEU A 691 12.64 -21.95 -29.96
N ASP A 692 13.42 -23.03 -29.87
CA ASP A 692 12.90 -24.42 -29.88
C ASP A 692 11.98 -24.71 -31.08
N GLY A 693 12.35 -24.22 -32.27
CA GLY A 693 11.54 -24.35 -33.49
C GLY A 693 10.26 -23.49 -33.51
N GLN A 694 10.02 -22.67 -32.49
CA GLN A 694 8.91 -21.73 -32.42
C GLN A 694 9.29 -20.40 -33.10
N VAL A 695 8.52 -20.01 -34.11
CA VAL A 695 8.68 -18.73 -34.82
C VAL A 695 8.26 -17.56 -33.94
N THR A 696 8.83 -16.38 -34.20
CA THR A 696 8.46 -15.13 -33.53
C THR A 696 6.99 -14.78 -33.78
N ILE A 697 6.30 -14.35 -32.71
CA ILE A 697 4.87 -14.03 -32.71
C ILE A 697 4.67 -12.51 -32.65
N GLY A 698 5.27 -11.85 -31.66
CA GLY A 698 5.19 -10.41 -31.41
C GLY A 698 6.50 -9.67 -31.72
N ALA A 699 6.54 -8.38 -31.40
CA ALA A 699 7.74 -7.56 -31.52
C ALA A 699 8.79 -7.91 -30.45
N LYS A 700 8.33 -8.21 -29.23
CA LYS A 700 9.13 -8.78 -28.15
C LYS A 700 8.33 -9.86 -27.45
N ASP A 701 8.77 -11.10 -27.60
CA ASP A 701 8.12 -12.24 -26.97
C ASP A 701 8.88 -12.68 -25.72
N GLY A 702 8.15 -13.31 -24.80
CA GLY A 702 8.71 -14.10 -23.72
C GLY A 702 8.65 -15.59 -24.00
N TYR A 703 9.08 -16.40 -23.04
CA TYR A 703 8.84 -17.84 -23.05
C TYR A 703 8.69 -18.41 -21.64
N VAL A 704 8.14 -19.61 -21.59
CA VAL A 704 8.24 -20.54 -20.48
C VAL A 704 8.69 -21.90 -21.01
N ALA A 705 9.63 -22.55 -20.35
CA ALA A 705 10.15 -23.85 -20.75
C ALA A 705 10.34 -24.77 -19.54
N GLN A 706 9.97 -26.04 -19.74
CA GLN A 706 10.16 -27.15 -18.83
C GLN A 706 11.25 -28.07 -19.41
N VAL A 707 12.38 -28.17 -18.72
CA VAL A 707 13.57 -28.86 -19.23
C VAL A 707 14.04 -29.91 -18.23
N ASN A 708 14.14 -31.16 -18.67
CA ASN A 708 14.72 -32.24 -17.90
C ASN A 708 16.25 -32.11 -17.94
N VAL A 709 16.85 -31.60 -16.86
CA VAL A 709 18.27 -31.24 -16.82
C VAL A 709 19.19 -32.45 -17.02
N GLY A 710 18.76 -33.64 -16.59
CA GLY A 710 19.59 -34.85 -16.71
C GLY A 710 19.72 -35.38 -18.14
N THR A 711 18.72 -35.12 -18.99
CA THR A 711 18.68 -35.62 -20.37
C THR A 711 18.79 -34.51 -21.41
N GLY A 712 18.55 -33.25 -21.01
CA GLY A 712 18.42 -32.11 -21.91
C GLY A 712 17.10 -32.06 -22.67
N ALA A 713 16.17 -32.98 -22.42
CA ALA A 713 14.88 -33.02 -23.09
C ALA A 713 13.99 -31.85 -22.66
N VAL A 714 13.36 -31.18 -23.63
CA VAL A 714 12.32 -30.19 -23.39
C VAL A 714 10.99 -30.93 -23.34
N ASP A 715 10.42 -31.08 -22.15
CA ASP A 715 9.14 -31.76 -21.96
C ASP A 715 7.98 -30.90 -22.47
N TRP A 716 8.13 -29.58 -22.31
CA TRP A 716 7.17 -28.59 -22.77
C TRP A 716 7.82 -27.21 -22.88
N SER A 717 7.45 -26.44 -23.89
CA SER A 717 7.83 -25.03 -24.03
C SER A 717 6.70 -24.24 -24.67
N GLN A 718 6.56 -22.98 -24.29
CA GLN A 718 5.60 -22.07 -24.90
C GLN A 718 6.19 -20.66 -25.02
N ARG A 719 6.20 -20.13 -26.25
CA ARG A 719 6.44 -18.72 -26.53
C ARG A 719 5.23 -17.89 -26.10
N LEU A 720 5.50 -16.79 -25.40
CA LEU A 720 4.52 -15.90 -24.81
C LEU A 720 4.52 -14.58 -25.59
N THR A 721 3.36 -14.13 -26.03
CA THR A 721 3.17 -12.79 -26.56
C THR A 721 2.03 -12.13 -25.81
N GLY A 722 2.12 -10.82 -25.63
CA GLY A 722 1.22 -10.06 -24.76
C GLY A 722 0.54 -8.91 -25.50
N LYS A 723 -0.06 -8.01 -24.70
CA LYS A 723 -0.63 -6.75 -25.16
C LYS A 723 0.34 -6.04 -26.13
N ASP A 724 -0.21 -5.57 -27.25
CA ASP A 724 0.51 -4.86 -28.33
C ASP A 724 1.67 -5.64 -28.97
N GLY A 725 1.74 -6.97 -28.79
CA GLY A 725 2.84 -7.80 -29.28
C GLY A 725 4.10 -7.74 -28.42
N TYR A 726 3.97 -7.32 -27.15
CA TYR A 726 5.04 -7.26 -26.17
C TYR A 726 4.70 -8.11 -24.95
N ALA A 727 5.58 -9.05 -24.60
CA ALA A 727 5.53 -9.80 -23.35
C ALA A 727 6.93 -9.90 -22.75
N THR A 728 7.06 -9.50 -21.49
CA THR A 728 8.26 -9.67 -20.68
C THR A 728 7.90 -10.50 -19.45
N PRO A 729 8.19 -11.81 -19.44
CA PRO A 729 8.07 -12.62 -18.23
C PRO A 729 8.99 -12.06 -17.16
N THR A 730 8.47 -11.83 -15.97
CA THR A 730 9.18 -11.11 -14.89
C THR A 730 9.60 -12.03 -13.75
N SER A 731 8.83 -13.08 -13.46
CA SER A 731 9.18 -14.07 -12.43
C SER A 731 8.53 -15.42 -12.69
N VAL A 732 9.09 -16.47 -12.06
CA VAL A 732 8.54 -17.83 -12.03
C VAL A 732 8.53 -18.37 -10.61
N ALA A 733 7.50 -19.15 -10.28
CA ALA A 733 7.45 -19.97 -9.06
C ALA A 733 6.83 -21.32 -9.39
N VAL A 734 7.38 -22.42 -8.87
CA VAL A 734 6.90 -23.78 -9.17
C VAL A 734 6.47 -24.47 -7.89
N SER A 735 5.19 -24.84 -7.82
CA SER A 735 4.68 -25.70 -6.76
C SER A 735 4.88 -27.16 -7.16
N ALA A 736 5.38 -27.99 -6.24
CA ALA A 736 5.59 -29.42 -6.49
C ALA A 736 4.29 -30.22 -6.65
N SER A 737 3.20 -29.70 -6.07
CA SER A 737 1.87 -30.34 -6.03
C SER A 737 0.77 -29.39 -6.53
N GLY A 738 1.13 -28.40 -7.34
CA GLY A 738 0.23 -27.32 -7.72
C GLY A 738 -0.83 -27.68 -8.75
N ALA A 739 -0.60 -28.70 -9.60
CA ALA A 739 -1.54 -29.14 -10.62
C ALA A 739 -2.35 -30.33 -10.10
N SER A 740 -3.68 -30.18 -9.95
CA SER A 740 -4.52 -31.24 -9.39
C SER A 740 -6.00 -31.13 -9.73
N ALA A 741 -6.80 -32.10 -9.27
CA ALA A 741 -8.26 -32.05 -9.40
C ALA A 741 -8.89 -30.80 -8.73
N LEU A 742 -8.19 -30.13 -7.80
CA LEU A 742 -8.65 -28.86 -7.21
C LEU A 742 -8.79 -27.74 -8.25
N ASP A 743 -7.97 -27.75 -9.31
CA ASP A 743 -8.03 -26.76 -10.40
C ASP A 743 -9.37 -26.78 -11.15
N LEU A 744 -10.03 -27.94 -11.18
CA LEU A 744 -11.35 -28.12 -11.82
C LEU A 744 -12.45 -27.40 -11.06
N PHE A 745 -12.30 -27.31 -9.74
CA PHE A 745 -13.21 -26.61 -8.85
C PHE A 745 -12.80 -25.15 -8.63
N GLY A 746 -11.61 -24.73 -9.07
CA GLY A 746 -11.05 -23.43 -8.70
C GLY A 746 -10.82 -23.32 -7.18
N LEU A 747 -10.52 -24.44 -6.52
CA LEU A 747 -10.21 -24.48 -5.09
C LEU A 747 -8.69 -24.41 -4.89
N PRO A 748 -8.23 -23.73 -3.82
CA PRO A 748 -6.82 -23.69 -3.51
C PRO A 748 -6.37 -25.00 -2.84
N SER A 749 -5.10 -25.35 -2.96
CA SER A 749 -4.46 -26.37 -2.12
C SER A 749 -4.08 -25.79 -0.77
N GLY A 750 -3.92 -26.65 0.23
CA GLY A 750 -3.50 -26.25 1.56
C GLY A 750 -4.61 -25.61 2.39
N SER A 751 -4.22 -24.98 3.51
CA SER A 751 -5.16 -24.40 4.46
C SER A 751 -5.79 -23.14 3.88
N MET A 752 -7.13 -23.04 3.92
CA MET A 752 -7.81 -21.79 3.66
C MET A 752 -7.61 -20.82 4.83
N ALA A 753 -7.10 -19.62 4.52
CA ALA A 753 -6.92 -18.56 5.49
C ALA A 753 -8.17 -17.66 5.53
N PHE A 754 -9.12 -17.97 6.42
CA PHE A 754 -10.33 -17.14 6.63
C PHE A 754 -10.11 -15.91 7.52
N LYS A 755 -8.94 -15.83 8.15
CA LYS A 755 -8.60 -14.78 9.11
C LYS A 755 -7.30 -14.09 8.66
N GLN A 756 -7.45 -12.87 8.16
CA GLN A 756 -6.33 -11.95 7.99
C GLN A 756 -5.88 -11.40 9.36
N SER A 757 -4.70 -10.77 9.37
CA SER A 757 -4.17 -10.12 10.58
C SER A 757 -5.15 -9.09 11.16
N ASP A 758 -5.23 -9.02 12.49
CA ASP A 758 -5.94 -7.97 13.22
C ASP A 758 -5.08 -6.75 13.54
N ARG A 759 -3.81 -6.76 13.12
CA ARG A 759 -2.85 -5.67 13.35
C ARG A 759 -3.14 -4.50 12.43
N VAL A 760 -3.10 -3.30 13.00
CA VAL A 760 -3.26 -2.03 12.29
C VAL A 760 -2.14 -1.83 11.27
N THR A 761 -0.93 -2.26 11.58
CA THR A 761 0.23 -2.13 10.69
C THR A 761 0.20 -3.07 9.48
N THR A 762 -0.61 -4.12 9.54
CA THR A 762 -0.78 -5.08 8.43
C THR A 762 -2.01 -4.73 7.58
N ALA A 763 -3.08 -4.25 8.21
CA ALA A 763 -4.30 -3.90 7.51
C ALA A 763 -4.31 -2.48 6.89
N THR A 764 -3.35 -1.64 7.26
CA THR A 764 -3.31 -0.24 6.84
C THR A 764 -1.88 0.14 6.46
N ALA A 765 -1.69 1.30 5.82
CA ALA A 765 -0.36 1.81 5.50
C ALA A 765 0.44 2.30 6.74
N ALA A 766 -0.08 2.14 7.96
CA ALA A 766 0.57 2.56 9.19
C ALA A 766 1.78 1.67 9.52
N ARG A 767 2.84 2.25 10.07
CA ARG A 767 4.05 1.52 10.46
C ARG A 767 4.32 1.64 11.94
N ALA A 768 5.05 0.64 12.46
CA ALA A 768 5.57 0.73 13.81
C ALA A 768 6.47 1.97 13.95
N GLY A 769 6.24 2.76 14.99
CA GLY A 769 6.91 4.03 15.22
C GLY A 769 6.24 5.24 14.58
N ASP A 770 5.24 5.07 13.71
CA ASP A 770 4.41 6.19 13.26
C ASP A 770 3.66 6.81 14.45
N THR A 771 3.38 8.10 14.39
CA THR A 771 2.79 8.86 15.48
C THR A 771 1.67 9.79 15.04
N PHE A 772 0.81 10.12 16.00
CA PHE A 772 -0.04 11.31 15.96
C PHE A 772 -0.17 11.86 17.38
N GLN A 773 -0.77 13.03 17.53
CA GLN A 773 -0.85 13.70 18.82
C GLN A 773 -2.30 14.04 19.17
N ILE A 774 -2.63 13.98 20.46
CA ILE A 774 -3.92 14.41 20.99
C ILE A 774 -3.72 15.46 22.08
N ARG A 775 -4.58 16.47 22.12
CA ARG A 775 -4.78 17.33 23.31
C ARG A 775 -6.26 17.49 23.64
N THR A 776 -6.57 17.68 24.91
CA THR A 776 -7.96 17.65 25.42
C THR A 776 -8.46 19.00 25.95
N ARG A 777 -7.60 20.03 25.91
CA ARG A 777 -7.95 21.40 26.26
C ARG A 777 -7.20 22.34 25.34
N GLU A 778 -7.77 23.52 25.12
CA GLU A 778 -7.11 24.56 24.36
C GLU A 778 -5.74 24.88 24.98
N ARG A 779 -4.68 24.86 24.15
CA ARG A 779 -3.28 25.04 24.57
C ARG A 779 -2.82 24.08 25.68
N GLY A 780 -3.49 22.95 25.82
CA GLY A 780 -3.00 21.84 26.65
C GLY A 780 -1.76 21.20 26.04
N PRO A 781 -0.98 20.44 26.85
CA PRO A 781 0.11 19.65 26.31
C PRO A 781 -0.42 18.66 25.27
N LEU A 782 0.35 18.48 24.20
CA LEU A 782 0.13 17.41 23.23
C LEU A 782 0.69 16.11 23.80
N THR A 783 -0.14 15.07 23.78
CA THR A 783 0.28 13.71 24.11
C THR A 783 0.48 12.95 22.82
N THR A 784 1.71 12.49 22.57
CA THR A 784 2.03 11.66 21.42
C THR A 784 1.52 10.24 21.64
N ILE A 785 0.91 9.68 20.60
CA ILE A 785 0.51 8.28 20.51
C ILE A 785 1.38 7.67 19.42
N THR A 786 2.11 6.62 19.76
CA THR A 786 2.98 5.87 18.85
C THR A 786 2.34 4.53 18.52
N ILE A 787 2.30 4.20 17.23
CA ILE A 787 1.86 2.90 16.75
C ILE A 787 2.96 1.88 17.03
N GLU A 788 2.62 0.78 17.68
CA GLU A 788 3.51 -0.36 17.89
C GLU A 788 3.23 -1.46 16.85
N ALA A 789 4.24 -2.28 16.56
CA ALA A 789 4.12 -3.39 15.61
C ALA A 789 3.02 -4.41 15.98
N SER A 790 2.61 -4.47 17.24
CA SER A 790 1.58 -5.37 17.76
C SER A 790 0.22 -4.69 17.95
N ASP A 791 0.04 -3.43 17.54
CA ASP A 791 -1.21 -2.72 17.77
C ASP A 791 -2.37 -3.29 16.94
N THR A 792 -3.48 -3.59 17.61
CA THR A 792 -4.79 -3.82 17.00
C THR A 792 -5.67 -2.58 17.16
N LEU A 793 -6.87 -2.57 16.56
CA LEU A 793 -7.82 -1.47 16.79
C LEU A 793 -8.19 -1.33 18.28
N GLU A 794 -8.26 -2.43 19.02
CA GLU A 794 -8.57 -2.42 20.45
C GLU A 794 -7.43 -1.82 21.28
N THR A 795 -6.19 -2.25 21.06
CA THR A 795 -5.04 -1.71 21.82
C THR A 795 -4.82 -0.23 21.48
N LEU A 796 -4.98 0.14 20.20
CA LEU A 796 -4.89 1.54 19.77
C LEU A 796 -6.03 2.38 20.37
N ALA A 797 -7.26 1.87 20.41
CA ALA A 797 -8.38 2.55 21.05
C ALA A 797 -8.11 2.80 22.55
N GLU A 798 -7.51 1.84 23.25
CA GLU A 798 -7.09 2.04 24.63
C GLU A 798 -5.96 3.06 24.79
N LYS A 799 -4.95 3.04 23.91
CA LYS A 799 -3.87 4.04 23.90
C LYS A 799 -4.44 5.45 23.73
N ILE A 800 -5.39 5.63 22.81
CA ILE A 800 -6.10 6.91 22.59
C ILE A 800 -6.88 7.33 23.84
N LYS A 801 -7.64 6.41 24.45
CA LYS A 801 -8.39 6.68 25.69
C LYS A 801 -7.46 7.16 26.80
N ARG A 802 -6.36 6.43 27.06
CA ARG A 802 -5.35 6.79 28.07
C ARG A 802 -4.68 8.12 27.77
N ALA A 803 -4.22 8.35 26.53
CA ALA A 803 -3.60 9.59 26.10
C ALA A 803 -4.54 10.81 26.22
N SER A 804 -5.85 10.60 26.03
CA SER A 804 -6.87 11.64 26.24
C SER A 804 -7.27 11.85 27.72
N GLY A 805 -6.64 11.17 28.68
CA GLY A 805 -7.09 11.17 30.07
C GLY A 805 -8.56 10.74 30.20
N PHE A 806 -8.98 9.77 29.39
CA PHE A 806 -10.34 9.24 29.28
C PHE A 806 -11.42 10.26 28.86
N ARG A 807 -11.02 11.38 28.25
CA ARG A 807 -11.95 12.38 27.69
C ARG A 807 -12.41 12.03 26.28
N ALA A 808 -11.80 11.03 25.64
CA ALA A 808 -12.26 10.44 24.39
C ALA A 808 -13.02 9.13 24.63
N LYS A 809 -14.17 9.00 23.97
CA LYS A 809 -14.81 7.72 23.71
C LYS A 809 -14.25 7.18 22.39
N VAL A 810 -13.63 6.02 22.45
CA VAL A 810 -13.03 5.37 21.27
C VAL A 810 -13.64 3.99 21.11
N GLU A 811 -14.25 3.77 19.95
CA GLU A 811 -15.03 2.57 19.63
C GLU A 811 -14.52 1.96 18.33
N THR A 812 -14.58 0.64 18.24
CA THR A 812 -14.43 -0.07 16.97
C THR A 812 -15.81 -0.30 16.39
N VAL A 813 -16.06 0.19 15.18
CA VAL A 813 -17.35 0.07 14.49
C VAL A 813 -17.19 -0.66 13.16
N SER A 814 -18.27 -1.26 12.66
CA SER A 814 -18.27 -1.89 11.34
C SER A 814 -18.38 -0.85 10.23
N ASP A 815 -17.65 -1.08 9.14
CA ASP A 815 -17.76 -0.33 7.88
C ASP A 815 -17.56 -1.28 6.70
N GLY A 816 -18.65 -1.70 6.05
CA GLY A 816 -18.59 -2.79 5.07
C GLY A 816 -17.99 -4.07 5.68
N ASP A 817 -17.00 -4.64 4.98
CA ASP A 817 -16.24 -5.82 5.43
C ASP A 817 -15.09 -5.47 6.40
N ASN A 818 -14.93 -4.20 6.74
CA ASN A 818 -13.87 -3.73 7.64
C ASN A 818 -14.42 -3.31 9.02
N ARG A 819 -13.51 -3.28 9.98
CA ARG A 819 -13.66 -2.67 11.30
C ARG A 819 -12.83 -1.41 11.33
N VAL A 820 -13.38 -0.30 11.83
CA VAL A 820 -12.69 1.00 11.86
C VAL A 820 -12.76 1.64 13.24
N LEU A 821 -11.82 2.54 13.54
CA LEU A 821 -11.88 3.37 14.74
C LEU A 821 -12.91 4.51 14.59
N LYS A 822 -13.62 4.79 15.67
CA LYS A 822 -14.45 5.98 15.82
C LYS A 822 -14.10 6.68 17.12
N ILE A 823 -13.69 7.94 17.03
CA ILE A 823 -13.33 8.79 18.15
C ILE A 823 -14.43 9.84 18.33
N SER A 824 -14.98 9.94 19.54
CA SER A 824 -15.93 10.98 19.92
C SER A 824 -15.61 11.52 21.31
N PRO A 825 -16.16 12.68 21.72
CA PRO A 825 -16.01 13.16 23.08
C PRO A 825 -16.69 12.19 24.06
N ALA A 826 -16.06 11.94 25.21
CA ALA A 826 -16.65 11.09 26.26
C ALA A 826 -17.79 11.78 27.02
N SER A 827 -17.87 13.11 26.94
CA SER A 827 -18.95 13.93 27.52
C SER A 827 -19.22 15.14 26.65
N ASN A 828 -20.37 15.80 26.87
CA ASN A 828 -20.72 17.05 26.19
C ASN A 828 -19.74 18.21 26.48
N THR A 829 -18.95 18.10 27.54
CA THR A 829 -17.93 19.08 27.96
C THR A 829 -16.51 18.72 27.50
N ALA A 830 -16.34 17.57 26.85
CA ALA A 830 -15.06 17.15 26.31
C ALA A 830 -14.84 17.76 24.91
N THR A 831 -13.64 18.28 24.69
CA THR A 831 -13.15 18.69 23.38
C THR A 831 -11.83 17.97 23.17
N LEU A 832 -11.67 17.32 22.03
CA LEU A 832 -10.44 16.64 21.63
C LEU A 832 -9.88 17.38 20.42
N GLU A 833 -8.56 17.48 20.32
CA GLU A 833 -7.90 17.89 19.10
C GLU A 833 -6.87 16.84 18.73
N ILE A 834 -7.04 16.30 17.52
CA ILE A 834 -6.20 15.30 16.89
C ILE A 834 -5.29 16.06 15.92
N VAL A 835 -3.98 15.89 16.09
CA VAL A 835 -2.95 16.59 15.33
C VAL A 835 -2.00 15.57 14.73
N ALA A 836 -1.47 15.87 13.56
CA ALA A 836 -0.50 15.04 12.86
C ALA A 836 0.75 14.74 13.71
N GLY A 837 1.39 13.60 13.41
CA GLY A 837 2.71 13.26 13.95
C GLY A 837 3.79 14.27 13.55
N LYS A 838 4.87 14.36 14.35
CA LYS A 838 6.00 15.26 14.06
C LYS A 838 7.06 14.57 13.20
N GLY A 839 7.80 15.35 12.40
CA GLY A 839 9.02 14.88 11.72
C GLY A 839 8.78 13.75 10.70
N GLY A 840 7.70 13.83 9.91
CA GLY A 840 7.40 12.83 8.88
C GLY A 840 6.90 11.48 9.41
N THR A 841 6.50 11.40 10.68
CA THR A 841 5.92 10.19 11.30
C THR A 841 4.40 10.22 11.33
N ASP A 842 3.74 11.14 10.62
CA ASP A 842 2.29 11.28 10.69
C ASP A 842 1.56 10.01 10.22
N VAL A 843 0.68 9.49 11.07
CA VAL A 843 -0.09 8.27 10.80
C VAL A 843 -1.54 8.54 10.43
N LEU A 844 -2.04 9.77 10.57
CA LEU A 844 -3.49 10.04 10.48
C LEU A 844 -4.09 9.60 9.14
N THR A 845 -3.43 9.93 8.03
CA THR A 845 -3.86 9.50 6.69
C THR A 845 -3.86 7.98 6.55
N ALA A 846 -2.84 7.30 7.08
CA ALA A 846 -2.72 5.85 7.01
C ALA A 846 -3.81 5.12 7.81
N LEU A 847 -4.23 5.70 8.94
CA LEU A 847 -5.39 5.22 9.72
C LEU A 847 -6.73 5.69 9.15
N GLY A 848 -6.74 6.53 8.12
CA GLY A 848 -7.93 7.18 7.59
C GLY A 848 -8.63 8.10 8.60
N LEU A 849 -7.93 8.59 9.63
CA LEU A 849 -8.44 9.55 10.62
C LEU A 849 -8.26 10.98 10.14
N ALA A 850 -9.14 11.88 10.56
CA ALA A 850 -9.05 13.29 10.22
C ALA A 850 -8.35 14.11 11.31
N GLY A 851 -7.31 14.85 10.94
CA GLY A 851 -6.74 15.89 11.80
C GLY A 851 -7.77 17.00 12.06
N GLY A 852 -7.92 17.43 13.31
CA GLY A 852 -8.88 18.47 13.69
C GLY A 852 -9.44 18.37 15.09
N VAL A 853 -10.47 19.17 15.36
CA VAL A 853 -11.16 19.24 16.65
C VAL A 853 -12.42 18.39 16.62
N VAL A 854 -12.53 17.46 17.57
CA VAL A 854 -13.71 16.62 17.80
C VAL A 854 -14.43 17.11 19.06
N ARG A 855 -15.68 17.55 18.91
CA ARG A 855 -16.47 18.20 19.97
C ARG A 855 -17.97 17.99 19.78
N ALA A 856 -18.67 17.78 20.90
CA ALA A 856 -20.12 17.62 20.90
C ALA A 856 -20.82 18.95 20.59
N THR A 857 -21.92 18.88 19.85
CA THR A 857 -22.80 20.01 19.57
C THR A 857 -24.19 19.77 20.14
N LYS A 858 -24.92 20.85 20.39
CA LYS A 858 -26.31 20.85 20.81
C LYS A 858 -27.10 21.87 19.99
N THR A 859 -28.41 21.71 19.93
CA THR A 859 -29.30 22.72 19.35
C THR A 859 -29.71 23.71 20.44
N ASP A 860 -29.47 25.01 20.22
CA ASP A 860 -29.89 26.10 21.09
C ASP A 860 -30.54 27.20 20.22
N GLY A 861 -31.81 27.51 20.50
CA GLY A 861 -32.57 28.48 19.69
C GLY A 861 -32.61 28.17 18.18
N GLY A 862 -32.63 26.88 17.79
CA GLY A 862 -32.60 26.45 16.39
C GLY A 862 -31.21 26.47 15.73
N LYS A 863 -30.15 26.85 16.46
CA LYS A 863 -28.76 26.86 15.98
C LYS A 863 -27.96 25.70 16.56
N THR A 864 -27.11 25.09 15.73
CA THR A 864 -26.10 24.13 16.20
C THR A 864 -24.98 24.91 16.87
N VAL A 865 -24.88 24.76 18.19
CA VAL A 865 -23.84 25.38 19.02
C VAL A 865 -23.05 24.31 19.76
N SER A 866 -21.93 24.73 20.32
CA SER A 866 -21.09 23.92 21.19
C SER A 866 -21.84 23.38 22.40
N ALA A 867 -21.71 22.08 22.68
CA ALA A 867 -22.35 21.47 23.84
C ALA A 867 -21.71 21.88 25.17
N ASP A 868 -20.43 22.28 25.16
CA ASP A 868 -19.68 22.73 26.35
C ASP A 868 -19.84 24.22 26.68
N GLY A 869 -20.62 24.96 25.87
CA GLY A 869 -20.88 26.39 26.06
C GLY A 869 -19.73 27.33 25.68
N SER A 870 -18.60 26.85 25.16
CA SER A 870 -17.51 27.71 24.70
C SER A 870 -17.69 28.16 23.24
N GLY A 871 -16.87 29.14 22.81
CA GLY A 871 -16.99 29.83 21.52
C GLY A 871 -16.92 28.91 20.30
N GLN A 872 -17.33 29.45 19.14
CA GLN A 872 -17.28 28.71 17.87
C GLN A 872 -15.84 28.38 17.46
N ILE A 873 -15.66 27.18 16.91
CA ILE A 873 -14.39 26.71 16.38
C ILE A 873 -14.50 26.64 14.87
N TYR A 874 -13.56 27.28 14.17
CA TYR A 874 -13.47 27.22 12.73
C TYR A 874 -12.29 26.35 12.33
N GLY A 875 -12.57 25.34 11.50
CA GLY A 875 -11.54 24.45 10.95
C GLY A 875 -11.16 24.90 9.56
N LEU A 876 -9.87 25.15 9.33
CA LEU A 876 -9.37 25.52 8.00
C LEU A 876 -9.40 24.34 7.03
N GLN A 877 -9.40 23.10 7.55
CA GLN A 877 -9.24 21.88 6.75
C GLN A 877 -8.01 21.95 5.85
N LEU A 878 -6.94 22.54 6.37
CA LEU A 878 -5.66 22.67 5.70
C LEU A 878 -4.81 21.43 6.07
N PRO A 879 -4.53 20.53 5.12
CA PRO A 879 -3.69 19.37 5.37
C PRO A 879 -2.25 19.81 5.67
N PRO A 880 -1.45 18.95 6.33
CA PRO A 880 -0.05 19.26 6.62
C PRO A 880 0.79 19.40 5.34
N GLU A 881 0.39 18.73 4.26
CA GLU A 881 1.09 18.67 2.98
C GLU A 881 0.11 18.82 1.81
N LEU A 882 0.58 19.38 0.70
CA LEU A 882 -0.12 19.52 -0.57
C LEU A 882 0.87 19.27 -1.69
N ASP A 883 0.47 18.57 -2.75
CA ASP A 883 1.32 18.28 -3.90
C ASP A 883 1.05 19.24 -5.07
N LEU A 884 2.11 19.79 -5.66
CA LEU A 884 2.10 20.62 -6.87
C LEU A 884 2.78 19.93 -8.06
N THR A 885 3.38 18.76 -7.87
CA THR A 885 4.13 18.03 -8.90
C THR A 885 3.19 17.44 -9.95
N THR A 886 2.02 16.96 -9.54
CA THR A 886 0.99 16.40 -10.42
C THR A 886 -0.08 17.42 -10.81
N GLU A 887 -0.73 17.24 -11.97
CA GLU A 887 -1.85 18.11 -12.38
C GLU A 887 -3.05 18.01 -11.42
N ALA A 888 -3.36 16.79 -10.96
CA ALA A 888 -4.39 16.55 -9.96
C ALA A 888 -4.04 17.22 -8.62
N GLY A 889 -2.79 17.11 -8.16
CA GLY A 889 -2.27 17.78 -6.97
C GLY A 889 -2.46 19.29 -7.03
N ARG A 890 -2.06 19.93 -8.13
CA ARG A 890 -2.21 21.39 -8.33
C ARG A 890 -3.67 21.84 -8.25
N LYS A 891 -4.60 21.08 -8.84
CA LYS A 891 -6.05 21.36 -8.75
C LYS A 891 -6.54 21.22 -7.31
N ASN A 892 -6.15 20.14 -6.63
CA ASN A 892 -6.53 19.90 -5.23
C ASN A 892 -5.99 20.98 -4.29
N ALA A 893 -4.72 21.38 -4.43
CA ALA A 893 -4.09 22.44 -3.64
C ALA A 893 -4.88 23.75 -3.74
N ASN A 894 -5.27 24.16 -4.95
CA ASN A 894 -6.08 25.37 -5.17
C ASN A 894 -7.46 25.27 -4.50
N ILE A 895 -8.13 24.11 -4.60
CA ILE A 895 -9.44 23.88 -3.96
C ILE A 895 -9.33 23.98 -2.44
N VAL A 896 -8.34 23.30 -1.86
CA VAL A 896 -8.13 23.24 -0.41
C VAL A 896 -7.79 24.62 0.16
N ILE A 897 -6.84 25.34 -0.44
CA ILE A 897 -6.43 26.67 0.03
C ILE A 897 -7.60 27.66 -0.09
N THR A 898 -8.37 27.61 -1.19
CA THR A 898 -9.56 28.46 -1.39
C THR A 898 -10.64 28.20 -0.34
N ARG A 899 -10.82 26.93 0.06
CA ARG A 899 -11.72 26.55 1.15
C ARG A 899 -11.25 27.15 2.48
N ALA A 900 -9.96 27.03 2.81
CA ALA A 900 -9.38 27.61 4.02
C ALA A 900 -9.55 29.14 4.06
N ILE A 901 -9.30 29.83 2.94
CA ILE A 901 -9.55 31.27 2.79
C ILE A 901 -11.01 31.61 3.10
N SER A 902 -11.95 30.82 2.57
CA SER A 902 -13.39 31.02 2.78
C SER A 902 -13.80 30.81 4.25
N GLN A 903 -13.15 29.88 4.96
CA GLN A 903 -13.35 29.68 6.40
C GLN A 903 -12.87 30.88 7.22
N ILE A 904 -11.70 31.46 6.89
CA ILE A 904 -11.25 32.71 7.55
C ILE A 904 -12.22 33.86 7.30
N ARG A 905 -12.73 34.01 6.07
CA ARG A 905 -13.74 35.03 5.74
C ARG A 905 -15.01 34.86 6.56
N THR A 906 -15.44 33.61 6.76
CA THR A 906 -16.61 33.28 7.57
C THR A 906 -16.37 33.58 9.05
N ALA A 907 -15.25 33.12 9.61
CA ALA A 907 -14.85 33.41 10.98
C ALA A 907 -14.83 34.92 11.25
N TYR A 908 -14.22 35.71 10.36
CA TYR A 908 -14.18 37.16 10.45
C TYR A 908 -15.57 37.80 10.43
N ARG A 909 -16.44 37.38 9.49
CA ARG A 909 -17.80 37.92 9.36
C ARG A 909 -18.63 37.62 10.60
N GLU A 910 -18.62 36.39 11.09
CA GLU A 910 -19.40 36.01 12.28
C GLU A 910 -18.88 36.69 13.55
N THR A 911 -17.57 36.93 13.65
CA THR A 911 -16.96 37.73 14.72
C THR A 911 -17.41 39.19 14.65
N ALA A 912 -17.45 39.76 13.44
CA ALA A 912 -17.97 41.11 13.19
C ALA A 912 -19.46 41.24 13.56
N ASP A 913 -20.29 40.30 13.11
CA ASP A 913 -21.73 40.27 13.39
C ASP A 913 -21.98 40.15 14.91
N ALA A 914 -21.24 39.27 15.59
CA ALA A 914 -21.31 39.10 17.05
C ALA A 914 -20.90 40.38 17.80
N ALA A 915 -19.82 41.04 17.37
CA ALA A 915 -19.35 42.31 17.93
C ALA A 915 -20.37 43.45 17.75
N GLN A 916 -21.19 43.39 16.70
CA GLN A 916 -22.26 44.34 16.41
C GLN A 916 -23.61 43.95 17.05
N GLY A 917 -23.69 42.82 17.75
CA GLY A 917 -24.92 42.32 18.38
C GLY A 917 -25.95 41.80 17.37
N ILE A 918 -25.53 41.45 16.16
CA ILE A 918 -26.39 40.92 15.10
C ILE A 918 -26.55 39.41 15.34
N SER A 919 -27.76 38.98 15.72
CA SER A 919 -28.10 37.54 15.73
C SER A 919 -28.53 37.12 14.32
N SER A 920 -27.87 36.11 13.77
CA SER A 920 -28.27 35.41 12.54
C SER A 920 -29.55 34.58 12.76
N ASP A 921 -30.68 35.22 13.03
CA ASP A 921 -31.96 34.54 13.21
C ASP A 921 -32.66 34.36 11.86
N THR A 922 -32.49 33.18 11.26
CA THR A 922 -33.35 32.73 10.17
C THR A 922 -34.59 32.05 10.75
N THR A 923 -35.40 32.80 11.46
CA THR A 923 -36.83 32.52 11.62
C THR A 923 -37.61 33.70 11.06
N LYS A 924 -37.63 33.82 9.73
CA LYS A 924 -38.67 34.60 9.06
C LYS A 924 -39.99 33.85 9.19
N THR A 925 -40.81 34.25 10.15
CA THR A 925 -42.26 34.20 9.98
C THR A 925 -42.60 35.13 8.80
N PRO A 926 -43.33 34.69 7.76
CA PRO A 926 -43.65 35.55 6.63
C PRO A 926 -44.61 36.65 7.05
N GLY A 927 -44.10 37.87 7.21
CA GLY A 927 -44.86 39.06 7.59
C GLY A 927 -44.49 40.30 6.77
N LYS A 928 -45.37 40.63 5.81
CA LYS A 928 -45.58 41.87 5.04
C LYS A 928 -44.36 42.72 4.62
N THR A 929 -44.14 42.73 3.31
CA THR A 929 -43.43 43.74 2.52
C THR A 929 -44.17 45.08 2.58
N ASP A 930 -43.57 46.11 3.19
CA ASP A 930 -43.87 47.54 2.90
C ASP A 930 -42.86 48.46 3.65
N GLY A 931 -41.56 48.19 3.48
CA GLY A 931 -40.49 49.06 3.96
C GLY A 931 -39.51 49.38 2.83
N THR A 932 -39.23 50.66 2.60
CA THR A 932 -38.24 51.11 1.62
C THR A 932 -36.87 50.49 1.89
N VAL A 933 -36.31 49.84 0.86
CA VAL A 933 -35.03 49.14 0.91
C VAL A 933 -33.90 50.11 1.32
N PRO A 934 -33.07 49.75 2.32
CA PRO A 934 -31.92 50.56 2.71
C PRO A 934 -30.97 50.83 1.54
N LYS A 935 -30.55 52.09 1.39
CA LYS A 935 -29.73 52.58 0.27
C LYS A 935 -28.47 51.73 -0.01
N TYR A 936 -27.83 51.18 1.02
CA TYR A 936 -26.63 50.35 0.84
C TYR A 936 -26.91 49.04 0.07
N LEU A 937 -28.09 48.42 0.25
CA LEU A 937 -28.48 47.22 -0.50
C LEU A 937 -28.85 47.55 -1.94
N THR A 938 -29.45 48.72 -2.17
CA THR A 938 -29.73 49.23 -3.52
C THR A 938 -28.43 49.54 -4.27
N ASP A 939 -27.46 50.15 -3.59
CA ASP A 939 -26.14 50.46 -4.14
C ASP A 939 -25.32 49.16 -4.39
N GLN A 940 -25.46 48.14 -3.54
CA GLN A 940 -24.83 46.84 -3.72
C GLN A 940 -25.44 46.04 -4.88
N LEU A 941 -26.76 46.08 -5.05
CA LEU A 941 -27.44 45.46 -6.19
C LEU A 941 -27.07 46.14 -7.51
N ALA A 942 -26.99 47.49 -7.51
CA ALA A 942 -26.53 48.25 -8.68
C ALA A 942 -25.08 47.90 -9.06
N ASN A 943 -24.19 47.68 -8.08
CA ASN A 943 -22.82 47.24 -8.34
C ASN A 943 -22.76 45.80 -8.88
N TYR A 944 -23.60 44.89 -8.39
CA TYR A 944 -23.68 43.53 -8.96
C TYR A 944 -24.26 43.51 -10.37
N GLN A 945 -25.27 44.34 -10.66
CA GLN A 945 -25.81 44.50 -12.01
C GLN A 945 -24.80 45.17 -12.95
N ALA A 946 -24.02 46.14 -12.47
CA ALA A 946 -22.93 46.73 -13.25
C ALA A 946 -21.81 45.71 -13.53
N ALA A 947 -21.48 44.85 -12.57
CA ALA A 947 -20.50 43.77 -12.77
C ALA A 947 -21.00 42.69 -13.74
N LEU A 948 -22.28 42.32 -13.65
CA LEU A 948 -22.91 41.35 -14.56
C LEU A 948 -23.03 41.91 -15.98
N ASN A 949 -23.36 43.19 -16.14
CA ASN A 949 -23.40 43.86 -17.44
C ASN A 949 -21.99 44.00 -18.06
N ARG A 950 -20.93 44.14 -17.25
CA ARG A 950 -19.54 44.08 -17.73
C ARG A 950 -19.11 42.67 -18.13
N LEU A 951 -19.64 41.64 -17.48
CA LEU A 951 -19.37 40.24 -17.82
C LEU A 951 -20.09 39.80 -19.11
N ASN A 952 -21.30 40.32 -19.35
CA ASN A 952 -22.09 40.00 -20.54
C ASN A 952 -21.89 40.98 -21.71
N GLY A 953 -21.19 42.10 -21.51
CA GLY A 953 -20.97 43.15 -22.51
C GLY A 953 -19.60 43.15 -23.18
N GLY A 954 -18.75 42.15 -22.90
CA GLY A 954 -17.45 41.98 -23.54
C GLY A 954 -17.44 40.75 -24.45
N GLY A 955 -18.03 40.90 -25.63
CA GLY A 955 -17.72 40.09 -26.82
C GLY A 955 -16.62 40.75 -27.63
#